data_AF-A0A453NBA0-F1
#
_entry.id   AF-A0A453NBA0-F1
#
_cell.length_a   1.000
_cell.length_b   1.000
_cell.length_c   1.000
_cell.angle_alpha   90.00
_cell.angle_beta   90.00
_cell.angle_gamma   90.00
#
_symmetry.space_group_name_H-M   'P 1'
#
loop_
_entity.id
_entity.type
_entity.pdbx_description
1 polymer ?
#
loop_
_entity_poly.entity_id
_entity_poly.type
_entity_poly.pdbx_seq_one_letter_code
_entity_poly.pdbx_strand_id
1 'polypeptide(L)'
;QEMDATAEARSGEGARHGGEQEKGEQPEKKVSLLGMFRYADSLDVLLMVVGSLGAVGNGVAGSLMLVVFGDAINSFGESTTSTVLPAVTKVVLNFVYLGIGIAVSSFLQMSCWTMSGERQSARIRSLYLKSVLRQDIAFFDTEMTTGEAVSRMSSDTVIIQDALGEKGGKLVQAISAFFGGFIIAFTKGWLLTLVMLTSLPLVAIAGAVSAQLLTRVSSKRLTSYSDAADTVEQTIGSIRTVVSFNGEKKAIEMYNKFIKKAYKTAVEEGLVNGFGMGSVFCIIFSSYGLGFCSLGSATPSISAIAEGQSAAYRLFETIKRKPEIDSDDMSGMVLENIKGDVELKDVYFRYHARPGQLILDGLSLQVASGTTMAIVGESGSGKSTVISLVERFYDPQAGEVLIDGVNIKNLSLDWIRGKIGLVSQEPLLFMTSIKDNIIYGKENATLEEIKRSAELANAANFIDKLPNGYDTLVGQCGTLLSGGQKQRIAIARAILKDPKILLLDEATSALDVESERIVQEAINRILVERTTLVVAHRLSTVRNVDCITVVHQGKIVEQGPHHALVKDPNGAYSQLIRLQETRGDERRKIQDSEVPNSLSKSTSLSVRRSMTNVSFDNSNRHSFKNTLGLPVELHEDAITGEQNNEDLPDGKTLQKEAVGRLFYLNKPEVPFLLLGTIAASVHGVILPLYGLLMTGSIKSFYEPPDKLRKDCSFWALIFVVLGIASFIAITAEYLLFGIAGGKLIERVRTLSFQNIVHQEVAWFDNPSNSSGALGTRLSVDALNVRRLVGDNLRLIVQSTASLIAGFVIAFKAD
;
A
#
# COMPACT_ATOMS: atom_id res chain seq x y z
N GLN A 1 -35.48 64.35 -3.06
CA GLN A 1 -35.52 63.72 -4.39
C GLN A 1 -35.45 62.24 -4.16
N GLU A 2 -36.58 61.61 -4.46
CA GLU A 2 -36.84 60.18 -4.35
C GLU A 2 -35.87 59.34 -5.19
N MET A 3 -35.65 58.12 -4.69
CA MET A 3 -35.17 56.89 -5.34
C MET A 3 -33.88 56.34 -4.71
N ASP A 4 -34.04 55.60 -3.60
CA ASP A 4 -33.36 54.31 -3.37
C ASP A 4 -33.82 53.69 -2.04
N ALA A 5 -35.07 53.25 -2.01
CA ALA A 5 -35.66 52.57 -0.85
C ALA A 5 -36.52 51.38 -1.29
N THR A 6 -35.91 50.37 -1.91
CA THR A 6 -36.51 49.04 -2.09
C THR A 6 -35.45 47.99 -2.47
N ALA A 7 -34.57 47.58 -1.54
CA ALA A 7 -33.78 46.35 -1.70
C ALA A 7 -33.25 45.71 -0.39
N GLU A 8 -33.83 46.02 0.78
CA GLU A 8 -33.46 45.35 2.04
C GLU A 8 -34.71 44.84 2.76
N ALA A 9 -35.29 43.75 2.26
CA ALA A 9 -36.23 42.91 3.01
C ALA A 9 -36.49 41.59 2.26
N ARG A 10 -35.53 40.66 2.27
CA ARG A 10 -35.73 39.19 2.07
C ARG A 10 -34.40 38.43 2.11
N SER A 11 -33.88 38.18 3.30
CA SER A 11 -32.87 37.12 3.52
C SER A 11 -32.75 36.81 5.02
N GLY A 12 -33.85 36.39 5.63
CA GLY A 12 -33.88 35.89 7.00
C GLY A 12 -34.56 34.53 7.05
N GLU A 13 -33.86 33.47 6.66
CA GLU A 13 -34.08 32.09 7.14
C GLU A 13 -33.05 31.14 6.50
N GLY A 14 -32.21 30.52 7.34
CA GLY A 14 -31.28 29.47 6.87
C GLY A 14 -29.91 29.38 7.56
N ALA A 15 -29.80 29.66 8.86
CA ALA A 15 -28.57 29.44 9.62
C ALA A 15 -28.63 28.15 10.46
N ARG A 16 -28.35 26.99 9.84
CA ARG A 16 -27.81 25.79 10.50
C ARG A 16 -26.96 24.99 9.52
N HIS A 17 -25.70 25.36 9.40
CA HIS A 17 -24.64 24.44 8.99
C HIS A 17 -23.45 24.65 9.91
N GLY A 18 -23.10 23.59 10.63
CA GLY A 18 -21.92 23.54 11.49
C GLY A 18 -20.67 23.73 10.65
N GLY A 19 -19.78 24.59 11.11
CA GLY A 19 -18.44 24.71 10.55
C GLY A 19 -17.67 23.43 10.81
N GLU A 20 -17.46 22.64 9.76
CA GLU A 20 -16.30 21.76 9.70
C GLU A 20 -15.07 22.69 9.56
N GLN A 21 -14.29 22.78 10.64
CA GLN A 21 -12.91 23.26 10.56
C GLN A 21 -12.15 22.31 9.63
N GLU A 22 -11.87 22.75 8.41
CA GLU A 22 -10.82 22.17 7.57
C GLU A 22 -9.50 22.23 8.36
N LYS A 23 -9.09 21.09 8.93
CA LYS A 23 -7.71 20.89 9.37
C LYS A 23 -6.83 21.00 8.13
N GLY A 24 -6.12 22.11 7.98
CA GLY A 24 -5.09 22.25 6.95
C GLY A 24 -4.08 21.12 7.07
N GLU A 25 -3.93 20.33 6.00
CA GLU A 25 -2.79 19.43 5.81
C GLU A 25 -1.51 20.27 5.95
N GLN A 26 -0.73 20.04 7.02
CA GLN A 26 0.62 20.60 7.10
C GLN A 26 1.43 20.05 5.93
N PRO A 27 2.22 20.89 5.22
CA PRO A 27 3.03 20.41 4.11
C PRO A 27 3.99 19.34 4.61
N GLU A 28 3.91 18.15 4.01
CA GLU A 28 4.75 17.00 4.38
C GLU A 28 6.23 17.41 4.40
N LYS A 29 6.87 17.22 5.55
CA LYS A 29 8.30 17.48 5.73
C LYS A 29 9.06 16.48 4.84
N LYS A 30 9.89 16.99 3.93
CA LYS A 30 10.69 16.17 3.01
C LYS A 30 12.10 15.97 3.57
N VAL A 31 12.66 14.76 3.43
CA VAL A 31 14.09 14.55 3.68
C VAL A 31 14.88 15.26 2.58
N SER A 32 15.92 15.99 2.95
CA SER A 32 16.88 16.54 1.99
C SER A 32 17.48 15.43 1.12
N LEU A 33 17.76 15.69 -0.16
CA LEU A 33 18.38 14.71 -1.09
C LEU A 33 19.61 14.00 -0.51
N LEU A 34 20.55 14.75 0.07
CA LEU A 34 21.74 14.19 0.73
C LEU A 34 21.42 13.33 1.95
N GLY A 35 20.29 13.61 2.62
CA GLY A 35 19.81 12.83 3.76
C GLY A 35 19.33 11.42 3.37
N MET A 36 18.92 11.21 2.11
CA MET A 36 18.53 9.88 1.63
C MET A 36 19.72 8.92 1.52
N PHE A 37 20.91 9.43 1.22
CA PHE A 37 22.15 8.66 1.10
C PHE A 37 22.89 8.46 2.42
N ARG A 38 22.27 8.79 3.57
CA ARG A 38 22.93 8.71 4.89
C ARG A 38 23.41 7.31 5.27
N TYR A 39 22.79 6.27 4.72
CA TYR A 39 23.11 4.88 5.01
C TYR A 39 24.05 4.22 3.99
N ALA A 40 24.59 4.99 3.04
CA ALA A 40 25.58 4.53 2.08
C ALA A 40 26.92 4.21 2.78
N ASP A 41 27.47 3.02 2.53
CA ASP A 41 28.84 2.68 2.94
C ASP A 41 29.89 3.16 1.93
N SER A 42 31.17 2.97 2.24
CA SER A 42 32.27 3.40 1.35
C SER A 42 32.25 2.68 0.00
N LEU A 43 31.72 1.45 -0.07
CA LEU A 43 31.56 0.71 -1.31
C LEU A 43 30.40 1.29 -2.12
N ASP A 44 29.28 1.62 -1.46
CA ASP A 44 28.13 2.28 -2.09
C ASP A 44 28.54 3.64 -2.67
N VAL A 45 29.37 4.42 -1.97
CA VAL A 45 29.93 5.69 -2.49
C VAL A 45 30.81 5.44 -3.71
N LEU A 46 31.67 4.42 -3.67
CA LEU A 46 32.50 4.06 -4.83
C LEU A 46 31.65 3.65 -6.04
N LEU A 47 30.62 2.82 -5.83
CA LEU A 47 29.68 2.42 -6.88
C LEU A 47 28.94 3.63 -7.46
N MET A 48 28.45 4.54 -6.62
CA MET A 48 27.78 5.75 -7.09
C MET A 48 28.72 6.63 -7.92
N VAL A 49 29.99 6.75 -7.54
CA VAL A 49 31.00 7.51 -8.32
C VAL A 49 31.24 6.85 -9.67
N VAL A 50 31.51 5.55 -9.72
CA VAL A 50 31.74 4.80 -10.97
C VAL A 50 30.49 4.82 -11.87
N GLY A 51 29.31 4.61 -11.29
CA GLY A 51 28.04 4.68 -11.98
C GLY A 51 27.73 6.07 -12.51
N SER A 52 28.12 7.13 -11.78
CA SER A 52 27.99 8.52 -12.24
C SER A 52 28.91 8.83 -13.41
N LEU A 53 30.15 8.33 -13.40
CA LEU A 53 31.06 8.46 -14.54
C LEU A 53 30.51 7.77 -15.79
N GLY A 54 29.96 6.55 -15.64
CA GLY A 54 29.24 5.85 -16.69
C GLY A 54 28.02 6.63 -17.19
N ALA A 55 27.22 7.21 -16.28
CA ALA A 55 26.06 8.02 -16.61
C ALA A 55 26.44 9.27 -17.40
N VAL A 56 27.53 9.94 -17.01
CA VAL A 56 28.06 11.11 -17.71
C VAL A 56 28.49 10.74 -19.12
N GLY A 57 29.28 9.67 -19.27
CA GLY A 57 29.72 9.16 -20.57
C GLY A 57 28.56 8.79 -21.49
N ASN A 58 27.57 8.07 -20.96
CA ASN A 58 26.37 7.69 -21.70
C ASN A 58 25.53 8.93 -22.11
N GLY A 59 25.43 9.93 -21.23
CA GLY A 59 24.72 11.19 -21.52
C GLY A 59 25.37 11.99 -22.65
N VAL A 60 26.68 12.17 -22.61
CA VAL A 60 27.43 12.91 -23.65
C VAL A 60 27.48 12.14 -24.97
N ALA A 61 27.51 10.80 -24.92
CA ALA A 61 27.64 9.97 -26.12
C ALA A 61 26.50 10.17 -27.13
N GLY A 62 25.27 10.43 -26.67
CA GLY A 62 24.15 10.79 -27.55
C GLY A 62 24.40 12.08 -28.33
N SER A 63 25.09 13.05 -27.73
CA SER A 63 25.47 14.30 -28.40
C SER A 63 26.68 14.11 -29.34
N LEU A 64 27.64 13.29 -28.95
CA LEU A 64 28.78 12.93 -29.81
C LEU A 64 28.36 12.15 -31.06
N MET A 65 27.33 11.30 -30.94
CA MET A 65 26.76 10.57 -32.08
C MET A 65 26.30 11.53 -33.18
N LEU A 66 25.68 12.66 -32.82
CA LEU A 66 25.25 13.68 -33.77
C LEU A 66 26.44 14.37 -34.47
N VAL A 67 27.56 14.54 -33.77
CA VAL A 67 28.78 15.09 -34.37
C VAL A 67 29.37 14.12 -35.39
N VAL A 68 29.51 12.84 -35.03
CA VAL A 68 30.02 11.81 -35.95
C VAL A 68 29.09 11.64 -37.15
N PHE A 69 27.78 11.77 -36.96
CA PHE A 69 26.80 11.80 -38.05
C PHE A 69 26.95 13.03 -38.96
N GLY A 70 27.23 14.21 -38.39
CA GLY A 70 27.55 15.41 -39.17
C GLY A 70 28.82 15.24 -40.01
N ASP A 71 29.87 14.63 -39.44
CA ASP A 71 31.11 14.32 -40.16
C ASP A 71 30.84 13.33 -41.32
N ALA A 72 29.90 12.39 -41.15
CA ALA A 72 29.43 11.51 -42.22
C ALA A 72 28.82 12.32 -43.37
N ILE A 73 27.91 13.23 -43.09
CA ILE A 73 27.25 14.07 -44.11
C ILE A 73 28.28 14.89 -44.90
N ASN A 74 29.21 15.54 -44.21
CA ASN A 74 30.25 16.34 -44.86
C ASN A 74 31.18 15.48 -45.73
N SER A 75 31.50 14.26 -45.29
CA SER A 75 32.32 13.32 -46.08
C SER A 75 31.66 12.90 -47.39
N PHE A 76 30.33 12.81 -47.46
CA PHE A 76 29.61 12.59 -48.71
C PHE A 76 29.45 13.85 -49.55
N GLY A 77 29.44 15.02 -48.91
CA GLY A 77 29.22 16.32 -49.54
C GLY A 77 30.42 16.94 -50.27
N GLU A 78 31.63 16.79 -49.73
CA GLU A 78 32.84 17.45 -50.23
C GLU A 78 33.72 16.54 -51.13
N SER A 79 33.46 15.23 -51.14
CA SER A 79 34.41 14.23 -51.69
C SER A 79 34.14 13.87 -53.15
N THR A 80 35.20 13.83 -53.97
CA THR A 80 35.17 13.24 -55.34
C THR A 80 35.23 11.71 -55.24
N THR A 81 34.73 10.96 -56.24
CA THR A 81 34.56 9.49 -56.25
C THR A 81 35.77 8.66 -55.79
N SER A 82 37.00 9.17 -55.88
CA SER A 82 38.23 8.49 -55.40
C SER A 82 38.57 8.75 -53.92
N THR A 83 38.02 9.79 -53.31
CA THR A 83 38.33 10.24 -51.93
C THR A 83 37.24 9.92 -50.90
N VAL A 84 36.05 9.52 -51.35
CA VAL A 84 34.90 9.16 -50.50
C VAL A 84 35.20 7.94 -49.63
N LEU A 85 35.78 6.89 -50.22
CA LEU A 85 35.94 5.59 -49.53
C LEU A 85 36.81 5.70 -48.25
N PRO A 86 38.02 6.30 -48.28
CA PRO A 86 38.83 6.46 -47.06
C PRO A 86 38.18 7.37 -45.99
N ALA A 87 37.49 8.44 -46.42
CA ALA A 87 36.82 9.37 -45.52
C ALA A 87 35.65 8.70 -44.78
N VAL A 88 34.82 7.95 -45.50
CA VAL A 88 33.70 7.20 -44.93
C VAL A 88 34.18 6.08 -44.01
N THR A 89 35.23 5.34 -44.38
CA THR A 89 35.80 4.29 -43.50
C THR A 89 36.23 4.84 -42.14
N LYS A 90 36.82 6.05 -42.11
CA LYS A 90 37.21 6.71 -40.85
C LYS A 90 36.00 7.06 -39.98
N VAL A 91 34.92 7.56 -40.58
CA VAL A 91 33.69 7.90 -39.86
C VAL A 91 32.98 6.65 -39.34
N VAL A 92 32.96 5.56 -40.12
CA VAL A 92 32.42 4.26 -39.68
C VAL A 92 33.19 3.71 -38.48
N LEU A 93 34.52 3.82 -38.47
CA LEU A 93 35.33 3.42 -37.30
C LEU A 93 35.00 4.27 -36.05
N ASN A 94 34.76 5.57 -36.21
CA ASN A 94 34.33 6.42 -35.10
C ASN A 94 32.97 5.99 -34.52
N PHE A 95 32.02 5.55 -35.36
CA PHE A 95 30.76 4.97 -34.88
C PHE A 95 30.95 3.69 -34.08
N VAL A 96 31.85 2.81 -34.52
CA VAL A 96 32.16 1.56 -33.80
C VAL A 96 32.80 1.86 -32.44
N TYR A 97 33.80 2.75 -32.38
CA TYR A 97 34.42 3.13 -31.11
C TYR A 97 33.44 3.81 -30.15
N LEU A 98 32.58 4.69 -30.67
CA LEU A 98 31.53 5.33 -29.86
C LEU A 98 30.51 4.30 -29.35
N GLY A 99 30.12 3.33 -30.17
CA GLY A 99 29.21 2.24 -29.78
C GLY A 99 29.76 1.38 -28.64
N ILE A 100 31.04 0.99 -28.71
CA ILE A 100 31.72 0.27 -27.63
C ILE A 100 31.75 1.12 -26.34
N GLY A 101 32.07 2.41 -26.47
CA GLY A 101 32.06 3.35 -25.35
C GLY A 101 30.69 3.50 -24.68
N ILE A 102 29.61 3.58 -25.46
CA ILE A 102 28.22 3.63 -24.97
C ILE A 102 27.86 2.34 -24.23
N ALA A 103 28.23 1.17 -24.78
CA ALA A 103 27.94 -0.11 -24.16
C ALA A 103 28.61 -0.23 -22.78
N VAL A 104 29.89 0.12 -22.68
CA VAL A 104 30.62 0.10 -21.39
C VAL A 104 30.05 1.13 -20.42
N SER A 105 29.79 2.36 -20.88
CA SER A 105 29.28 3.44 -20.02
C SER A 105 27.88 3.15 -19.48
N SER A 106 26.98 2.62 -20.32
CA SER A 106 25.61 2.26 -19.92
C SER A 106 25.58 1.06 -18.98
N PHE A 107 26.45 0.05 -19.20
CA PHE A 107 26.60 -1.07 -18.28
C PHE A 107 27.09 -0.62 -16.89
N LEU A 108 28.17 0.18 -16.85
CA LEU A 108 28.69 0.72 -15.59
C LEU A 108 27.65 1.58 -14.85
N GLN A 109 26.93 2.43 -15.59
CA GLN A 109 25.84 3.24 -15.03
C GLN A 109 24.78 2.36 -14.37
N MET A 110 24.18 1.43 -15.13
CA MET A 110 23.03 0.66 -14.67
C MET A 110 23.44 -0.28 -13.52
N SER A 111 24.52 -1.03 -13.68
CA SER A 111 24.95 -2.01 -12.68
C SER A 111 25.36 -1.36 -11.37
N CYS A 112 26.12 -0.26 -11.40
CA CYS A 112 26.61 0.36 -10.16
C CYS A 112 25.50 1.09 -9.39
N TRP A 113 24.61 1.81 -10.08
CA TRP A 113 23.50 2.51 -9.45
C TRP A 113 22.46 1.52 -8.88
N THR A 114 22.06 0.50 -9.64
CA THR A 114 21.11 -0.51 -9.15
C THR A 114 21.68 -1.29 -7.96
N MET A 115 22.96 -1.68 -8.00
CA MET A 115 23.60 -2.39 -6.88
C MET A 115 23.68 -1.53 -5.61
N SER A 116 23.99 -0.23 -5.73
CA SER A 116 23.99 0.70 -4.60
C SER A 116 22.59 0.88 -4.00
N GLY A 117 21.55 1.02 -4.84
CA GLY A 117 20.16 1.14 -4.41
C GLY A 117 19.66 -0.08 -3.63
N GLU A 118 19.96 -1.29 -4.12
CA GLU A 118 19.61 -2.56 -3.45
C GLU A 118 20.28 -2.70 -2.08
N ARG A 119 21.60 -2.45 -1.99
CA ARG A 119 22.36 -2.54 -0.74
C ARG A 119 21.84 -1.57 0.32
N GLN A 120 21.58 -0.33 -0.06
CA GLN A 120 21.04 0.68 0.84
C GLN A 120 19.61 0.33 1.27
N SER A 121 18.75 -0.11 0.37
CA SER A 121 17.37 -0.52 0.71
C SER A 121 17.34 -1.71 1.68
N ALA A 122 18.15 -2.74 1.45
CA ALA A 122 18.27 -3.88 2.37
C ALA A 122 18.72 -3.46 3.78
N ARG A 123 19.70 -2.55 3.88
CA ARG A 123 20.15 -2.00 5.17
C ARG A 123 19.06 -1.17 5.85
N ILE A 124 18.34 -0.34 5.10
CA ILE A 124 17.21 0.44 5.61
C ILE A 124 16.10 -0.48 6.13
N ARG A 125 15.73 -1.55 5.41
CA ARG A 125 14.73 -2.53 5.86
C ARG A 125 15.10 -3.16 7.20
N SER A 126 16.36 -3.61 7.35
CA SER A 126 16.84 -4.23 8.59
C SER A 126 16.83 -3.23 9.76
N LEU A 127 17.32 -2.01 9.55
CA LEU A 127 17.32 -0.95 10.57
C LEU A 127 15.90 -0.52 10.95
N TYR A 128 15.01 -0.41 9.98
CA TYR A 128 13.60 -0.07 10.20
C TYR A 128 12.92 -1.14 11.04
N LEU A 129 13.05 -2.43 10.66
CA LEU A 129 12.48 -3.53 11.44
C LEU A 129 13.01 -3.54 12.88
N LYS A 130 14.33 -3.40 13.05
CA LYS A 130 14.96 -3.30 14.38
C LYS A 130 14.41 -2.13 15.19
N SER A 131 14.19 -0.98 14.55
CA SER A 131 13.68 0.23 15.22
C SER A 131 12.19 0.13 15.58
N VAL A 132 11.37 -0.50 14.72
CA VAL A 132 9.95 -0.75 14.95
C VAL A 132 9.77 -1.71 16.13
N LEU A 133 10.53 -2.81 16.19
CA LEU A 133 10.47 -3.79 17.28
C LEU A 133 10.90 -3.21 18.65
N ARG A 134 11.66 -2.12 18.65
CA ARG A 134 12.13 -1.42 19.85
C ARG A 134 11.15 -0.36 20.36
N GLN A 135 10.11 -0.01 19.60
CA GLN A 135 9.12 0.98 20.04
C GLN A 135 8.27 0.44 21.19
N ASP A 136 7.81 1.36 22.04
CA ASP A 136 6.89 1.06 23.13
C ASP A 136 5.48 0.73 22.61
N ILE A 137 4.67 0.09 23.44
CA ILE A 137 3.35 -0.41 23.01
C ILE A 137 2.38 0.74 22.72
N ALA A 138 2.54 1.91 23.35
CA ALA A 138 1.70 3.06 23.06
C ALA A 138 1.88 3.60 21.62
N PHE A 139 3.06 3.41 21.02
CA PHE A 139 3.30 3.71 19.61
C PHE A 139 2.41 2.88 18.69
N PHE A 140 2.24 1.59 18.98
CA PHE A 140 1.40 0.69 18.19
C PHE A 140 -0.11 0.96 18.37
N ASP A 141 -0.50 1.54 19.52
CA ASP A 141 -1.88 1.92 19.79
C ASP A 141 -2.32 3.21 19.07
N THR A 142 -1.37 4.10 18.72
CA THR A 142 -1.69 5.47 18.30
C THR A 142 -1.15 5.85 16.92
N GLU A 143 0.07 5.43 16.58
CA GLU A 143 0.79 5.98 15.43
C GLU A 143 1.05 4.94 14.33
N MET A 144 1.14 3.66 14.67
CA MET A 144 1.48 2.62 13.71
C MET A 144 0.62 1.37 13.91
N THR A 145 -0.21 1.06 12.90
CA THR A 145 -0.91 -0.24 12.87
C THR A 145 0.02 -1.34 12.38
N THR A 146 -0.22 -2.59 12.79
CA THR A 146 0.57 -3.75 12.33
C THR A 146 0.57 -3.89 10.81
N GLY A 147 -0.57 -3.63 10.17
CA GLY A 147 -0.68 -3.66 8.69
C GLY A 147 0.14 -2.55 8.03
N GLU A 148 0.16 -1.36 8.62
CA GLU A 148 0.95 -0.23 8.12
C GLU A 148 2.46 -0.46 8.29
N ALA A 149 2.91 -1.06 9.40
CA ALA A 149 4.31 -1.43 9.58
C ALA A 149 4.79 -2.40 8.49
N VAL A 150 3.97 -3.41 8.14
CA VAL A 150 4.27 -4.37 7.06
C VAL A 150 4.27 -3.67 5.70
N SER A 151 3.27 -2.85 5.41
CA SER A 151 3.16 -2.12 4.14
C SER A 151 4.33 -1.16 3.93
N ARG A 152 4.76 -0.43 4.97
CA ARG A 152 5.94 0.45 4.90
C ARG A 152 7.23 -0.35 4.66
N MET A 153 7.34 -1.56 5.21
CA MET A 153 8.51 -2.41 4.98
C MET A 153 8.56 -2.97 3.56
N SER A 154 7.44 -3.38 2.98
CA SER A 154 7.39 -4.01 1.65
C SER A 154 7.26 -3.03 0.49
N SER A 155 6.55 -1.91 0.67
CA SER A 155 6.25 -0.95 -0.40
C SER A 155 7.17 0.26 -0.38
N ASP A 156 7.25 1.00 0.73
CA ASP A 156 8.02 2.25 0.79
C ASP A 156 9.52 2.02 0.55
N THR A 157 10.05 0.87 0.99
CA THR A 157 11.48 0.54 0.80
C THR A 157 11.82 0.24 -0.66
N VAL A 158 10.85 -0.23 -1.46
CA VAL A 158 11.01 -0.44 -2.91
C VAL A 158 10.97 0.90 -3.63
N ILE A 159 10.11 1.83 -3.23
CA ILE A 159 10.08 3.20 -3.79
C ILE A 159 11.41 3.91 -3.54
N ILE A 160 11.95 3.79 -2.31
CA ILE A 160 13.26 4.36 -1.96
C ILE A 160 14.38 3.70 -2.78
N GLN A 161 14.30 2.39 -3.01
CA GLN A 161 15.26 1.66 -3.83
C GLN A 161 15.27 2.17 -5.28
N ASP A 162 14.11 2.33 -5.92
CA ASP A 162 14.02 2.83 -7.29
C ASP A 162 14.60 4.25 -7.40
N ALA A 163 14.27 5.11 -6.42
CA ALA A 163 14.78 6.47 -6.35
C ALA A 163 16.31 6.55 -6.17
N LEU A 164 16.88 5.74 -5.26
CA LEU A 164 18.32 5.71 -4.97
C LEU A 164 19.14 4.96 -6.02
N GLY A 165 18.51 4.08 -6.81
CA GLY A 165 19.15 3.24 -7.81
C GLY A 165 19.03 3.78 -9.23
N GLU A 166 18.21 3.14 -10.06
CA GLU A 166 18.08 3.41 -11.49
C GLU A 166 17.80 4.89 -11.80
N LYS A 167 16.86 5.50 -11.07
CA LYS A 167 16.44 6.88 -11.34
C LYS A 167 17.54 7.89 -11.03
N GLY A 168 18.32 7.65 -9.97
CA GLY A 168 19.51 8.44 -9.65
C GLY A 168 20.50 8.48 -10.81
N GLY A 169 20.82 7.30 -11.38
CA GLY A 169 21.69 7.20 -12.54
C GLY A 169 21.14 7.89 -13.79
N LYS A 170 19.84 7.73 -14.06
CA LYS A 170 19.16 8.40 -15.19
C LYS A 170 19.16 9.93 -15.05
N LEU A 171 19.03 10.46 -13.83
CA LEU A 171 19.11 11.90 -13.58
C LEU A 171 20.50 12.44 -13.97
N VAL A 172 21.57 11.78 -13.53
CA VAL A 172 22.95 12.19 -13.86
C VAL A 172 23.17 12.14 -15.38
N GLN A 173 22.68 11.10 -16.05
CA GLN A 173 22.75 10.99 -17.51
C GLN A 173 21.98 12.12 -18.20
N ALA A 174 20.77 12.47 -17.73
CA ALA A 174 19.97 13.53 -18.31
C ALA A 174 20.64 14.91 -18.15
N ILE A 175 21.21 15.19 -16.97
CA ILE A 175 21.99 16.41 -16.71
C ILE A 175 23.21 16.46 -17.63
N SER A 176 23.94 15.34 -17.76
CA SER A 176 25.10 15.24 -18.64
C SER A 176 24.74 15.44 -20.11
N ALA A 177 23.66 14.82 -20.58
CA ALA A 177 23.16 14.97 -21.94
C ALA A 177 22.75 16.42 -22.23
N PHE A 178 22.11 17.09 -21.26
CA PHE A 178 21.74 18.49 -21.37
C PHE A 178 22.97 19.39 -21.57
N PHE A 179 23.92 19.36 -20.62
CA PHE A 179 25.11 20.20 -20.70
C PHE A 179 26.01 19.80 -21.88
N GLY A 180 26.22 18.51 -22.12
CA GLY A 180 27.00 18.00 -23.25
C GLY A 180 26.43 18.43 -24.60
N GLY A 181 25.11 18.35 -24.77
CA GLY A 181 24.42 18.82 -25.97
C GLY A 181 24.58 20.31 -26.20
N PHE A 182 24.41 21.14 -25.17
CA PHE A 182 24.60 22.59 -25.28
C PHE A 182 26.05 22.98 -25.56
N ILE A 183 27.02 22.36 -24.88
CA ILE A 183 28.45 22.62 -25.11
C ILE A 183 28.82 22.32 -26.57
N ILE A 184 28.38 21.19 -27.10
CA ILE A 184 28.62 20.81 -28.50
C ILE A 184 27.90 21.77 -29.46
N ALA A 185 26.65 22.14 -29.17
CA ALA A 185 25.88 23.07 -30.01
C ALA A 185 26.54 24.46 -30.09
N PHE A 186 26.93 25.05 -28.96
CA PHE A 186 27.58 26.37 -28.92
C PHE A 186 28.98 26.37 -29.54
N THR A 187 29.72 25.26 -29.42
CA THR A 187 31.06 25.14 -30.05
C THR A 187 30.98 24.95 -31.55
N LYS A 188 29.99 24.22 -32.07
CA LYS A 188 29.80 24.01 -33.52
C LYS A 188 29.10 25.18 -34.21
N GLY A 189 28.18 25.89 -33.54
CA GLY A 189 27.43 26.99 -34.17
C GLY A 189 26.59 27.82 -33.19
N TRP A 190 27.23 28.72 -32.44
CA TRP A 190 26.59 29.55 -31.41
C TRP A 190 25.40 30.40 -31.90
N LEU A 191 25.46 30.95 -33.12
CA LEU A 191 24.40 31.79 -33.68
C LEU A 191 23.12 30.97 -33.96
N LEU A 192 23.29 29.76 -34.52
CA LEU A 192 22.18 28.84 -34.79
C LEU A 192 21.56 28.35 -33.48
N THR A 193 22.39 28.05 -32.46
CA THR A 193 21.91 27.65 -31.13
C THR A 193 21.05 28.73 -30.47
N LEU A 194 21.44 30.02 -30.55
CA LEU A 194 20.65 31.12 -29.99
C LEU A 194 19.27 31.26 -30.64
N VAL A 195 19.19 31.08 -31.96
CA VAL A 195 17.90 31.10 -32.67
C VAL A 195 17.03 29.93 -32.22
N MET A 196 17.60 28.76 -31.93
CA MET A 196 16.82 27.59 -31.45
C MET A 196 16.33 27.71 -30.03
N LEU A 197 17.09 28.40 -29.18
CA LEU A 197 16.67 28.66 -27.80
C LEU A 197 15.35 29.44 -27.73
N THR A 198 14.98 30.19 -28.78
CA THR A 198 13.73 30.97 -28.80
C THR A 198 12.47 30.11 -28.82
N SER A 199 12.51 28.87 -29.32
CA SER A 199 11.35 27.97 -29.34
C SER A 199 11.16 27.18 -28.04
N LEU A 200 12.19 27.08 -27.19
CA LEU A 200 12.13 26.33 -25.93
C LEU A 200 11.09 26.86 -24.94
N PRO A 201 10.99 28.18 -24.66
CA PRO A 201 9.95 28.72 -23.78
C PRO A 201 8.54 28.38 -24.28
N LEU A 202 8.33 28.39 -25.60
CA LEU A 202 7.02 28.10 -26.21
C LEU A 202 6.61 26.63 -25.99
N VAL A 203 7.54 25.69 -26.18
CA VAL A 203 7.32 24.26 -25.89
C VAL A 203 7.09 24.04 -24.39
N ALA A 204 7.88 24.70 -23.54
CA ALA A 204 7.76 24.57 -22.08
C ALA A 204 6.40 25.07 -21.57
N ILE A 205 5.92 26.22 -22.07
CA ILE A 205 4.61 26.76 -21.73
C ILE A 205 3.49 25.82 -22.20
N ALA A 206 3.54 25.35 -23.46
CA ALA A 206 2.53 24.43 -24.00
C ALA A 206 2.48 23.11 -23.21
N GLY A 207 3.64 22.55 -22.88
CA GLY A 207 3.76 21.35 -22.06
C GLY A 207 3.25 21.54 -20.63
N ALA A 208 3.63 22.65 -19.97
CA ALA A 208 3.20 22.97 -18.61
C ALA A 208 1.68 23.17 -18.51
N VAL A 209 1.09 23.92 -19.45
CA VAL A 209 -0.36 24.13 -19.53
C VAL A 209 -1.08 22.79 -19.75
N SER A 210 -0.59 21.96 -20.66
CA SER A 210 -1.15 20.63 -20.92
C SER A 210 -1.09 19.73 -19.68
N ALA A 211 0.04 19.71 -18.96
CA ALA A 211 0.21 18.92 -17.75
C ALA A 211 -0.73 19.37 -16.61
N GLN A 212 -0.89 20.68 -16.42
CA GLN A 212 -1.82 21.23 -15.41
C GLN A 212 -3.29 20.95 -15.76
N LEU A 213 -3.67 21.03 -17.03
CA LEU A 213 -5.03 20.70 -17.46
C LEU A 213 -5.29 19.19 -17.31
N LEU A 214 -4.34 18.35 -17.71
CA LEU A 214 -4.46 16.89 -17.60
C LEU A 214 -4.63 16.45 -16.14
N THR A 215 -3.82 16.98 -15.23
CA THR A 215 -3.92 16.67 -13.79
C THR A 215 -5.27 17.06 -13.20
N ARG A 216 -5.82 18.22 -13.56
CA ARG A 216 -7.17 18.66 -13.14
C ARG A 216 -8.29 17.79 -13.69
N VAL A 217 -8.22 17.39 -14.95
CA VAL A 217 -9.28 16.55 -15.56
C VAL A 217 -9.19 15.11 -15.04
N SER A 218 -7.97 14.61 -14.83
CA SER A 218 -7.74 13.27 -14.29
C SER A 218 -8.28 13.13 -12.85
N SER A 219 -8.09 14.14 -12.00
CA SER A 219 -8.67 14.13 -10.64
C SER A 219 -10.21 14.18 -10.66
N LYS A 220 -10.79 14.96 -11.59
CA LYS A 220 -12.25 14.99 -11.83
C LYS A 220 -12.78 13.64 -12.33
N ARG A 221 -12.01 12.91 -13.14
CA ARG A 221 -12.36 11.56 -13.60
C ARG A 221 -12.37 10.59 -12.41
N LEU A 222 -11.34 10.62 -11.58
CA LEU A 222 -11.22 9.73 -10.42
C LEU A 222 -12.40 9.90 -9.45
N THR A 223 -12.74 11.14 -9.13
CA THR A 223 -13.91 11.46 -8.27
C THR A 223 -15.23 11.01 -8.88
N SER A 224 -15.48 11.29 -10.16
CA SER A 224 -16.71 10.84 -10.84
C SER A 224 -16.81 9.32 -10.95
N TYR A 225 -15.69 8.60 -10.91
CA TYR A 225 -15.65 7.15 -10.90
C TYR A 225 -15.85 6.57 -9.49
N SER A 226 -15.30 7.22 -8.47
CA SER A 226 -15.54 6.87 -7.06
C SER A 226 -17.04 6.87 -6.75
N ASP A 227 -17.79 7.89 -7.20
CA ASP A 227 -19.25 7.96 -7.04
C ASP A 227 -19.95 6.67 -7.56
N ALA A 228 -19.45 6.10 -8.67
CA ALA A 228 -20.00 4.87 -9.25
C ALA A 228 -19.55 3.62 -8.48
N ALA A 229 -18.29 3.58 -8.01
CA ALA A 229 -17.75 2.48 -7.23
C ALA A 229 -18.46 2.34 -5.87
N ASP A 230 -18.69 3.45 -5.17
CA ASP A 230 -19.41 3.49 -3.90
C ASP A 230 -20.83 2.91 -4.06
N THR A 231 -21.48 3.21 -5.19
CA THR A 231 -22.81 2.66 -5.51
C THR A 231 -22.76 1.13 -5.66
N VAL A 232 -21.72 0.60 -6.32
CA VAL A 232 -21.51 -0.86 -6.47
C VAL A 232 -21.27 -1.49 -5.10
N GLU A 233 -20.41 -0.90 -4.29
CA GLU A 233 -20.03 -1.43 -2.98
C GLU A 233 -21.22 -1.47 -2.02
N GLN A 234 -22.01 -0.40 -1.95
CA GLN A 234 -23.23 -0.36 -1.14
C GLN A 234 -24.28 -1.35 -1.63
N THR A 235 -24.46 -1.46 -2.95
CA THR A 235 -25.46 -2.37 -3.54
C THR A 235 -25.09 -3.83 -3.31
N ILE A 236 -23.85 -4.21 -3.59
CA ILE A 236 -23.39 -5.60 -3.45
C ILE A 236 -23.19 -5.96 -1.97
N GLY A 237 -22.60 -5.08 -1.17
CA GLY A 237 -22.40 -5.29 0.27
C GLY A 237 -23.72 -5.49 1.03
N SER A 238 -24.80 -4.88 0.54
CA SER A 238 -26.16 -5.05 1.09
C SER A 238 -27.11 -5.75 0.10
N ILE A 239 -26.61 -6.68 -0.72
CA ILE A 239 -27.41 -7.31 -1.79
C ILE A 239 -28.69 -7.97 -1.26
N ARG A 240 -28.64 -8.62 -0.09
CA ARG A 240 -29.81 -9.22 0.57
C ARG A 240 -30.89 -8.17 0.86
N THR A 241 -30.49 -6.97 1.28
CA THR A 241 -31.40 -5.84 1.49
C THR A 241 -31.97 -5.35 0.16
N VAL A 242 -31.12 -5.12 -0.85
CA VAL A 242 -31.56 -4.66 -2.17
C VAL A 242 -32.59 -5.60 -2.80
N VAL A 243 -32.33 -6.91 -2.77
CA VAL A 243 -33.26 -7.94 -3.29
C VAL A 243 -34.55 -7.97 -2.45
N SER A 244 -34.46 -7.93 -1.12
CA SER A 244 -35.64 -7.96 -0.24
C SER A 244 -36.62 -6.80 -0.45
N PHE A 245 -36.13 -5.65 -0.91
CA PHE A 245 -36.92 -4.46 -1.23
C PHE A 245 -37.20 -4.27 -2.73
N ASN A 246 -36.87 -5.25 -3.59
CA ASN A 246 -36.97 -5.15 -5.05
C ASN A 246 -36.26 -3.90 -5.63
N GLY A 247 -35.13 -3.51 -5.03
CA GLY A 247 -34.39 -2.28 -5.33
C GLY A 247 -33.42 -2.36 -6.51
N GLU A 248 -33.29 -3.53 -7.14
CA GLU A 248 -32.30 -3.83 -8.18
C GLU A 248 -32.34 -2.84 -9.35
N LYS A 249 -33.53 -2.54 -9.87
CA LYS A 249 -33.72 -1.59 -10.99
C LYS A 249 -33.23 -0.18 -10.64
N LYS A 250 -33.48 0.25 -9.40
CA LYS A 250 -33.06 1.57 -8.90
C LYS A 250 -31.55 1.65 -8.73
N ALA A 251 -30.92 0.56 -8.27
CA ALA A 251 -29.47 0.47 -8.16
C ALA A 251 -28.80 0.54 -9.55
N ILE A 252 -29.33 -0.18 -10.54
CA ILE A 252 -28.84 -0.16 -11.93
C ILE A 252 -28.97 1.25 -12.54
N GLU A 253 -30.10 1.93 -12.35
CA GLU A 253 -30.31 3.29 -12.86
C GLU A 253 -29.33 4.30 -12.23
N MET A 254 -29.10 4.18 -10.92
CA MET A 254 -28.15 5.02 -10.19
C MET A 254 -26.71 4.80 -10.68
N TYR A 255 -26.30 3.54 -10.85
CA TYR A 255 -24.98 3.20 -11.39
C TYR A 255 -24.78 3.72 -12.81
N ASN A 256 -25.78 3.54 -13.69
CA ASN A 256 -25.74 4.04 -15.07
C ASN A 256 -25.57 5.56 -15.13
N LYS A 257 -26.23 6.29 -14.22
CA LYS A 257 -26.08 7.76 -14.12
C LYS A 257 -24.64 8.16 -13.77
N PHE A 258 -24.02 7.51 -12.78
CA PHE A 258 -22.64 7.83 -12.36
C PHE A 258 -21.60 7.40 -13.39
N ILE A 259 -21.74 6.21 -13.99
CA ILE A 259 -20.84 5.75 -15.05
C ILE A 259 -20.89 6.66 -16.28
N LYS A 260 -22.08 7.16 -16.66
CA LYS A 260 -22.21 8.13 -17.76
C LYS A 260 -21.50 9.47 -17.48
N LYS A 261 -21.53 9.94 -16.23
CA LYS A 261 -20.77 11.11 -15.77
C LYS A 261 -19.25 10.85 -15.84
N ALA A 262 -18.81 9.66 -15.41
CA ALA A 262 -17.41 9.25 -15.51
C ALA A 262 -16.94 9.15 -16.98
N TYR A 263 -17.78 8.63 -17.88
CA TYR A 263 -17.52 8.58 -19.33
C TYR A 263 -17.31 9.98 -19.92
N LYS A 264 -18.19 10.94 -19.64
CA LYS A 264 -18.05 12.31 -20.16
C LYS A 264 -16.71 12.94 -19.76
N THR A 265 -16.32 12.77 -18.50
CA THR A 265 -15.03 13.25 -17.98
C THR A 265 -13.85 12.50 -18.61
N ALA A 266 -14.01 11.22 -18.96
CA ALA A 266 -12.99 10.46 -19.66
C ALA A 266 -12.76 10.94 -21.11
N VAL A 267 -13.81 11.35 -21.82
CA VAL A 267 -13.71 11.97 -23.16
C VAL A 267 -13.08 13.36 -23.09
N GLU A 268 -13.46 14.18 -22.08
CA GLU A 268 -12.80 15.47 -21.81
C GLU A 268 -11.29 15.30 -21.64
N GLU A 269 -10.84 14.26 -20.92
CA GLU A 269 -9.41 13.99 -20.75
C GLU A 269 -8.73 13.56 -22.05
N GLY A 270 -9.38 12.74 -22.88
CA GLY A 270 -8.86 12.34 -24.19
C GLY A 270 -8.64 13.54 -25.10
N LEU A 271 -9.57 14.51 -25.09
CA LEU A 271 -9.45 15.76 -25.83
C LEU A 271 -8.28 16.62 -25.33
N VAL A 272 -8.17 16.80 -24.01
CA VAL A 272 -7.06 17.57 -23.40
C VAL A 272 -5.71 16.93 -23.72
N ASN A 273 -5.61 15.61 -23.67
CA ASN A 273 -4.39 14.89 -24.01
C ASN A 273 -4.02 15.02 -25.49
N GLY A 274 -5.00 14.84 -26.38
CA GLY A 274 -4.81 15.01 -27.84
C GLY A 274 -4.40 16.43 -28.22
N PHE A 275 -5.09 17.43 -27.69
CA PHE A 275 -4.75 18.85 -27.91
C PHE A 275 -3.36 19.19 -27.35
N GLY A 276 -3.04 18.72 -26.14
CA GLY A 276 -1.75 18.95 -25.52
C GLY A 276 -0.61 18.35 -26.33
N MET A 277 -0.69 17.06 -26.66
CA MET A 277 0.31 16.39 -27.51
C MET A 277 0.39 17.01 -28.91
N GLY A 278 -0.75 17.25 -29.56
CA GLY A 278 -0.79 17.88 -30.88
C GLY A 278 -0.12 19.26 -30.88
N SER A 279 -0.35 20.08 -29.86
CA SER A 279 0.25 21.41 -29.75
C SER A 279 1.77 21.35 -29.63
N VAL A 280 2.29 20.42 -28.81
CA VAL A 280 3.74 20.21 -28.64
C VAL A 280 4.37 19.73 -29.94
N PHE A 281 3.78 18.73 -30.62
CA PHE A 281 4.29 18.23 -31.91
C PHE A 281 4.24 19.30 -33.02
N CYS A 282 3.20 20.13 -33.05
CA CYS A 282 3.08 21.24 -34.00
C CYS A 282 4.20 22.26 -33.81
N ILE A 283 4.47 22.66 -32.56
CA ILE A 283 5.56 23.58 -32.22
C ILE A 283 6.91 22.95 -32.56
N ILE A 284 7.11 21.66 -32.28
CA ILE A 284 8.34 20.93 -32.60
C ILE A 284 8.58 20.90 -34.12
N PHE A 285 7.61 20.48 -34.92
CA PHE A 285 7.74 20.44 -36.39
C PHE A 285 7.90 21.83 -37.02
N SER A 286 7.21 22.84 -36.49
CA SER A 286 7.38 24.23 -36.93
C SER A 286 8.75 24.80 -36.51
N SER A 287 9.27 24.37 -35.36
CA SER A 287 10.60 24.75 -34.87
C SER A 287 11.73 24.06 -35.63
N TYR A 288 11.53 22.86 -36.21
CA TYR A 288 12.54 22.23 -37.08
C TYR A 288 12.82 23.02 -38.35
N GLY A 289 11.88 23.87 -38.80
CA GLY A 289 12.13 24.88 -39.84
C GLY A 289 13.13 25.97 -39.42
N LEU A 290 13.46 26.07 -38.13
CA LEU A 290 14.53 26.92 -37.62
C LEU A 290 15.72 26.07 -37.12
N GLY A 291 15.55 24.90 -36.50
CA GLY A 291 16.67 24.04 -36.11
C GLY A 291 16.43 23.09 -34.93
N PHE A 292 17.39 22.18 -34.76
CA PHE A 292 17.16 20.78 -34.45
C PHE A 292 17.49 20.40 -32.99
N CYS A 293 16.42 20.06 -32.24
CA CYS A 293 16.27 19.03 -31.19
C CYS A 293 16.78 19.16 -29.73
N SER A 294 15.94 18.57 -28.84
CA SER A 294 16.24 17.86 -27.57
C SER A 294 16.05 18.56 -26.22
N LEU A 295 14.81 18.52 -25.68
CA LEU A 295 14.57 18.45 -24.23
C LEU A 295 13.22 17.78 -23.91
N GLY A 296 13.15 16.44 -24.02
CA GLY A 296 11.93 15.67 -23.76
C GLY A 296 12.12 14.44 -22.85
N SER A 297 13.34 14.15 -22.39
CA SER A 297 13.68 12.88 -21.71
C SER A 297 13.88 12.98 -20.19
N ALA A 298 13.77 14.17 -19.56
CA ALA A 298 14.09 14.36 -18.14
C ALA A 298 12.87 14.40 -17.18
N THR A 299 11.64 14.58 -17.69
CA THR A 299 10.44 14.79 -16.86
C THR A 299 10.10 13.65 -15.89
N PRO A 300 10.16 12.35 -16.27
CA PRO A 300 9.76 11.28 -15.35
C PRO A 300 10.79 10.99 -14.23
N SER A 301 12.00 11.55 -14.30
CA SER A 301 13.04 11.31 -13.27
C SER A 301 12.92 12.26 -12.07
N ILE A 302 12.26 13.40 -12.24
CA ILE A 302 12.09 14.41 -11.18
C ILE A 302 10.95 14.03 -10.22
N SER A 303 9.87 13.41 -10.73
CA SER A 303 8.74 12.96 -9.91
C SER A 303 9.10 11.78 -9.00
N ALA A 304 9.86 10.80 -9.51
CA ALA A 304 10.27 9.62 -8.74
C ALA A 304 11.17 9.97 -7.54
N ILE A 305 12.04 10.98 -7.69
CA ILE A 305 12.90 11.47 -6.60
C ILE A 305 12.09 12.18 -5.51
N ALA A 306 11.02 12.89 -5.89
CA ALA A 306 10.15 13.56 -4.93
C ALA A 306 9.31 12.56 -4.11
N GLU A 307 8.86 11.45 -4.72
CA GLU A 307 8.13 10.37 -4.05
C GLU A 307 9.03 9.54 -3.12
N GLY A 308 10.29 9.29 -3.52
CA GLY A 308 11.30 8.66 -2.65
C GLY A 308 11.64 9.49 -1.40
N GLN A 309 11.61 10.83 -1.49
CA GLN A 309 11.86 11.72 -0.34
C GLN A 309 10.74 11.70 0.70
N SER A 310 9.47 11.59 0.28
CA SER A 310 8.33 11.49 1.20
C SER A 310 8.26 10.14 1.90
N ALA A 311 8.57 9.05 1.19
CA ALA A 311 8.66 7.71 1.77
C ALA A 311 9.83 7.60 2.78
N ALA A 312 11.01 8.14 2.43
CA ALA A 312 12.18 8.13 3.32
C ALA A 312 11.98 8.95 4.60
N TYR A 313 11.20 10.05 4.58
CA TYR A 313 10.95 10.86 5.77
C TYR A 313 10.28 10.07 6.88
N ARG A 314 9.21 9.35 6.53
CA ARG A 314 8.42 8.57 7.49
C ARG A 314 9.24 7.44 8.11
N LEU A 315 10.06 6.76 7.30
CA LEU A 315 10.97 5.72 7.82
C LEU A 315 12.07 6.32 8.72
N PHE A 316 12.66 7.45 8.33
CA PHE A 316 13.76 8.06 9.10
C PHE A 316 13.31 8.73 10.39
N GLU A 317 12.06 9.20 10.47
CA GLU A 317 11.46 9.71 11.69
C GLU A 317 11.27 8.59 12.71
N THR A 318 10.74 7.43 12.29
CA THR A 318 10.66 6.23 13.15
C THR A 318 12.04 5.74 13.60
N ILE A 319 13.04 5.72 12.71
CA ILE A 319 14.41 5.27 13.05
C ILE A 319 15.10 6.22 14.04
N LYS A 320 14.83 7.53 13.99
CA LYS A 320 15.46 8.52 14.88
C LYS A 320 14.75 8.68 16.21
N ARG A 321 13.51 8.21 16.32
CA ARG A 321 12.75 8.29 17.56
C ARG A 321 13.38 7.39 18.61
N LYS A 322 13.67 7.97 19.78
CA LYS A 322 14.04 7.21 20.96
C LYS A 322 12.75 6.89 21.73
N PRO A 323 12.44 5.61 22.00
CA PRO A 323 11.28 5.25 22.82
C PRO A 323 11.47 5.71 24.26
N GLU A 324 10.37 6.00 24.97
CA GLU A 324 10.42 6.35 26.40
C GLU A 324 10.69 5.11 27.27
N ILE A 325 10.18 3.94 26.84
CA ILE A 325 10.42 2.63 27.46
C ILE A 325 11.22 1.79 26.47
N ASP A 326 12.52 1.66 26.71
CA ASP A 326 13.45 0.99 25.80
C ASP A 326 13.83 -0.40 26.32
N SER A 327 13.48 -1.46 25.58
CA SER A 327 13.81 -2.85 25.96
C SER A 327 15.30 -3.18 25.85
N ASP A 328 16.04 -2.48 24.98
CA ASP A 328 17.46 -2.73 24.72
C ASP A 328 18.38 -1.94 25.66
N ASP A 329 17.83 -1.09 26.52
CA ASP A 329 18.62 -0.34 27.50
C ASP A 329 18.97 -1.20 28.72
N MET A 330 20.25 -1.50 28.85
CA MET A 330 20.81 -2.31 29.94
C MET A 330 21.22 -1.47 31.17
N SER A 331 20.93 -0.16 31.18
CA SER A 331 21.35 0.77 32.24
C SER A 331 20.64 0.57 33.59
N GLY A 332 19.51 -0.13 33.62
CA GLY A 332 18.69 -0.35 34.81
C GLY A 332 19.30 -1.29 35.85
N MET A 333 18.85 -1.16 37.10
CA MET A 333 19.30 -2.00 38.21
C MET A 333 18.81 -3.45 38.04
N VAL A 334 19.67 -4.41 38.40
CA VAL A 334 19.37 -5.84 38.46
C VAL A 334 19.45 -6.28 39.92
N LEU A 335 18.41 -6.94 40.43
CA LEU A 335 18.40 -7.48 41.79
C LEU A 335 18.95 -8.90 41.78
N GLU A 336 19.82 -9.24 42.75
CA GLU A 336 20.39 -10.59 42.86
C GLU A 336 19.34 -11.64 43.23
N ASN A 337 18.40 -11.28 44.12
CA ASN A 337 17.31 -12.16 44.57
C ASN A 337 15.98 -11.40 44.60
N ILE A 338 15.03 -11.84 43.77
CA ILE A 338 13.66 -11.33 43.74
C ILE A 338 12.75 -12.24 44.57
N LYS A 339 12.00 -11.67 45.52
CA LYS A 339 10.96 -12.36 46.29
C LYS A 339 9.66 -12.39 45.50
N GLY A 340 9.35 -11.28 44.83
CA GLY A 340 8.17 -11.15 43.96
C GLY A 340 7.00 -10.45 44.65
N ASP A 341 7.26 -9.53 45.58
CA ASP A 341 6.25 -8.63 46.14
C ASP A 341 5.88 -7.57 45.10
N VAL A 342 4.59 -7.36 44.83
CA VAL A 342 4.10 -6.42 43.82
C VAL A 342 3.18 -5.40 44.48
N GLU A 343 3.50 -4.11 44.33
CA GLU A 343 2.76 -3.03 44.95
C GLU A 343 2.48 -1.89 43.96
N LEU A 344 1.23 -1.46 43.86
CA LEU A 344 0.78 -0.29 43.12
C LEU A 344 0.37 0.77 44.15
N LYS A 345 0.96 1.98 44.09
CA LYS A 345 0.65 3.10 44.99
C LYS A 345 0.01 4.25 44.25
N ASP A 346 -1.24 4.53 44.60
CA ASP A 346 -2.05 5.66 44.13
C ASP A 346 -1.93 5.90 42.62
N VAL A 347 -2.13 4.82 41.85
CA VAL A 347 -1.88 4.82 40.42
C VAL A 347 -3.02 5.49 39.66
N TYR A 348 -2.67 6.49 38.83
CA TYR A 348 -3.55 7.13 37.87
C TYR A 348 -3.09 6.82 36.44
N PHE A 349 -4.01 6.34 35.60
CA PHE A 349 -3.64 5.90 34.24
C PHE A 349 -4.70 6.19 33.18
N ARG A 350 -4.21 6.55 31.99
CA ARG A 350 -4.98 6.78 30.75
C ARG A 350 -4.22 6.16 29.58
N TYR A 351 -4.93 5.49 28.67
CA TYR A 351 -4.33 5.06 27.40
C TYR A 351 -4.13 6.24 26.45
N HIS A 352 -3.00 6.28 25.73
CA HIS A 352 -2.70 7.33 24.76
C HIS A 352 -3.72 7.41 23.62
N ALA A 353 -4.31 6.27 23.21
CA ALA A 353 -5.38 6.22 22.23
C ALA A 353 -6.70 6.88 22.70
N ARG A 354 -6.88 7.07 24.03
CA ARG A 354 -8.09 7.64 24.62
C ARG A 354 -7.74 8.64 25.75
N PRO A 355 -7.14 9.80 25.41
CA PRO A 355 -6.62 10.73 26.41
C PRO A 355 -7.71 11.36 27.30
N GLY A 356 -8.97 11.34 26.85
CA GLY A 356 -10.12 11.88 27.58
C GLY A 356 -10.72 10.96 28.64
N GLN A 357 -10.30 9.70 28.74
CA GLN A 357 -10.90 8.71 29.65
C GLN A 357 -9.87 8.23 30.69
N LEU A 358 -10.14 8.50 31.98
CA LEU A 358 -9.38 7.96 33.10
C LEU A 358 -9.79 6.49 33.33
N ILE A 359 -8.83 5.58 33.29
CA ILE A 359 -9.07 4.13 33.46
C ILE A 359 -8.80 3.70 34.89
N LEU A 360 -7.69 4.15 35.48
CA LEU A 360 -7.36 3.94 36.89
C LEU A 360 -7.35 5.29 37.60
N ASP A 361 -8.01 5.37 38.76
CA ASP A 361 -8.22 6.61 39.52
C ASP A 361 -7.78 6.42 40.98
N GLY A 362 -6.48 6.53 41.23
CA GLY A 362 -5.87 6.36 42.56
C GLY A 362 -5.92 4.92 43.07
N LEU A 363 -5.57 3.94 42.21
CA LEU A 363 -5.59 2.52 42.57
C LEU A 363 -4.38 2.17 43.45
N SER A 364 -4.63 1.65 44.66
CA SER A 364 -3.60 1.19 45.61
C SER A 364 -3.78 -0.29 45.96
N LEU A 365 -2.81 -1.14 45.62
CA LEU A 365 -2.91 -2.60 45.61
C LEU A 365 -1.58 -3.21 46.05
N GLN A 366 -1.59 -4.22 46.93
CA GLN A 366 -0.39 -4.95 47.35
C GLN A 366 -0.60 -6.46 47.27
N VAL A 367 0.33 -7.17 46.62
CA VAL A 367 0.34 -8.62 46.47
C VAL A 367 1.60 -9.19 47.09
N ALA A 368 1.43 -9.84 48.25
CA ALA A 368 2.54 -10.41 48.99
C ALA A 368 3.21 -11.56 48.22
N SER A 369 4.53 -11.66 48.39
CA SER A 369 5.36 -12.74 47.83
C SER A 369 4.74 -14.13 48.07
N GLY A 370 4.57 -14.91 47.00
CA GLY A 370 4.06 -16.28 47.06
C GLY A 370 2.55 -16.43 47.29
N THR A 371 1.80 -15.32 47.29
CA THR A 371 0.33 -15.34 47.39
C THR A 371 -0.33 -15.16 46.03
N THR A 372 -1.57 -15.65 45.90
CA THR A 372 -2.40 -15.50 44.72
C THR A 372 -3.50 -14.46 44.97
N MET A 373 -3.49 -13.37 44.20
CA MET A 373 -4.54 -12.37 44.21
C MET A 373 -5.37 -12.40 42.93
N ALA A 374 -6.69 -12.47 43.09
CA ALA A 374 -7.63 -12.33 41.98
C ALA A 374 -8.18 -10.91 41.86
N ILE A 375 -8.27 -10.40 40.64
CA ILE A 375 -8.87 -9.11 40.31
C ILE A 375 -10.17 -9.38 39.54
N VAL A 376 -11.30 -8.94 40.11
CA VAL A 376 -12.65 -9.13 39.56
C VAL A 376 -13.36 -7.80 39.42
N GLY A 377 -14.31 -7.71 38.49
CA GLY A 377 -15.04 -6.47 38.22
C GLY A 377 -15.68 -6.46 36.84
N GLU A 378 -16.52 -5.46 36.60
CA GLU A 378 -17.23 -5.29 35.33
C GLU A 378 -16.25 -5.09 34.15
N SER A 379 -16.72 -5.33 32.92
CA SER A 379 -15.92 -5.07 31.74
C SER A 379 -15.57 -3.57 31.66
N GLY A 380 -14.32 -3.24 31.33
CA GLY A 380 -13.84 -1.86 31.29
C GLY A 380 -13.45 -1.24 32.65
N SER A 381 -13.46 -2.00 33.75
CA SER A 381 -13.06 -1.48 35.07
C SER A 381 -11.55 -1.28 35.28
N GLY A 382 -10.71 -1.64 34.30
CA GLY A 382 -9.25 -1.47 34.36
C GLY A 382 -8.45 -2.72 34.81
N LYS A 383 -9.06 -3.91 34.85
CA LYS A 383 -8.41 -5.15 35.34
C LYS A 383 -7.13 -5.52 34.56
N SER A 384 -7.22 -5.66 33.24
CA SER A 384 -6.07 -5.98 32.38
C SER A 384 -5.05 -4.84 32.29
N THR A 385 -5.47 -3.61 32.62
CA THR A 385 -4.56 -2.46 32.74
C THR A 385 -3.58 -2.64 33.90
N VAL A 386 -3.99 -3.30 35.00
CA VAL A 386 -3.07 -3.64 36.11
C VAL A 386 -1.95 -4.55 35.63
N ILE A 387 -2.29 -5.61 34.87
CA ILE A 387 -1.31 -6.52 34.25
C ILE A 387 -0.36 -5.74 33.32
N SER A 388 -0.91 -4.85 32.50
CA SER A 388 -0.14 -4.04 31.55
C SER A 388 0.88 -3.12 32.25
N LEU A 389 0.56 -2.59 33.44
CA LEU A 389 1.46 -1.75 34.23
C LEU A 389 2.54 -2.57 34.95
N VAL A 390 2.21 -3.79 35.42
CA VAL A 390 3.20 -4.70 36.04
C VAL A 390 4.21 -5.23 35.02
N GLU A 391 3.80 -5.47 33.77
CA GLU A 391 4.70 -5.77 32.63
C GLU A 391 5.48 -4.56 32.11
N ARG A 392 5.18 -3.36 32.66
CA ARG A 392 5.68 -2.08 32.20
C ARG A 392 5.51 -1.89 30.69
N PHE A 393 4.33 -2.24 30.18
CA PHE A 393 3.92 -1.89 28.81
C PHE A 393 3.57 -0.41 28.70
N TYR A 394 3.14 0.17 29.82
CA TYR A 394 2.92 1.60 29.98
C TYR A 394 3.47 2.04 31.34
N ASP A 395 3.85 3.31 31.44
CA ASP A 395 4.14 3.94 32.71
C ASP A 395 2.90 4.68 33.25
N PRO A 396 2.66 4.67 34.57
CA PRO A 396 1.56 5.43 35.17
C PRO A 396 1.78 6.94 35.05
N GLN A 397 0.70 7.72 34.92
CA GLN A 397 0.77 9.19 34.85
C GLN A 397 1.10 9.82 36.20
N ALA A 398 0.54 9.25 37.27
CA ALA A 398 0.83 9.58 38.66
C ALA A 398 0.77 8.30 39.51
N GLY A 399 1.47 8.30 40.65
CA GLY A 399 1.70 7.10 41.45
C GLY A 399 2.91 6.29 40.98
N GLU A 400 3.14 5.16 41.64
CA GLU A 400 4.30 4.30 41.37
C GLU A 400 3.92 2.82 41.39
N VAL A 401 4.63 2.03 40.57
CA VAL A 401 4.56 0.56 40.57
C VAL A 401 5.89 0.04 41.10
N LEU A 402 5.83 -0.75 42.17
CA LEU A 402 6.98 -1.23 42.93
C LEU A 402 7.03 -2.75 42.87
N ILE A 403 8.23 -3.28 42.67
CA ILE A 403 8.52 -4.71 42.79
C ILE A 403 9.60 -4.87 43.86
N ASP A 404 9.32 -5.66 44.90
CA ASP A 404 10.17 -5.79 46.10
C ASP A 404 10.57 -4.42 46.72
N GLY A 405 9.67 -3.44 46.66
CA GLY A 405 9.89 -2.08 47.18
C GLY A 405 10.74 -1.17 46.28
N VAL A 406 11.17 -1.63 45.10
CA VAL A 406 11.91 -0.84 44.11
C VAL A 406 10.97 -0.42 42.98
N ASN A 407 10.99 0.85 42.59
CA ASN A 407 10.17 1.33 41.47
C ASN A 407 10.59 0.65 40.18
N ILE A 408 9.63 0.08 39.44
CA ILE A 408 9.85 -0.67 38.21
C ILE A 408 10.57 0.16 37.12
N LYS A 409 10.50 1.49 37.22
CA LYS A 409 11.21 2.42 36.34
C LYS A 409 12.73 2.30 36.43
N ASN A 410 13.24 1.95 37.61
CA ASN A 410 14.67 1.87 37.89
C ASN A 410 15.28 0.49 37.58
N LEU A 411 14.44 -0.51 37.30
CA LEU A 411 14.88 -1.88 36.99
C LEU A 411 15.15 -2.03 35.49
N SER A 412 16.09 -2.92 35.14
CA SER A 412 16.30 -3.32 33.74
C SER A 412 15.05 -4.05 33.21
N LEU A 413 14.54 -3.59 32.06
CA LEU A 413 13.32 -4.09 31.42
C LEU A 413 13.45 -5.54 30.95
N ASP A 414 14.56 -5.88 30.30
CA ASP A 414 14.84 -7.24 29.85
C ASP A 414 14.88 -8.22 31.03
N TRP A 415 15.60 -7.85 32.09
CA TRP A 415 15.72 -8.67 33.30
C TRP A 415 14.37 -8.87 34.01
N ILE A 416 13.60 -7.80 34.25
CA ILE A 416 12.33 -7.91 34.99
C ILE A 416 11.29 -8.70 34.19
N ARG A 417 11.19 -8.47 32.87
CA ARG A 417 10.32 -9.27 32.00
C ARG A 417 10.79 -10.72 31.96
N GLY A 418 12.07 -11.01 32.10
CA GLY A 418 12.58 -12.38 32.29
C GLY A 418 12.03 -13.07 33.55
N LYS A 419 11.66 -12.33 34.60
CA LYS A 419 11.11 -12.85 35.86
C LYS A 419 9.58 -12.89 35.92
N ILE A 420 8.89 -12.30 34.95
CA ILE A 420 7.43 -12.27 34.85
C ILE A 420 6.96 -13.24 33.75
N GLY A 421 5.93 -14.04 34.03
CA GLY A 421 5.27 -14.88 33.02
C GLY A 421 3.85 -14.39 32.77
N LEU A 422 3.50 -14.12 31.51
CA LEU A 422 2.15 -13.72 31.11
C LEU A 422 1.44 -14.85 30.36
N VAL A 423 0.20 -15.12 30.75
CA VAL A 423 -0.74 -15.95 29.98
C VAL A 423 -1.93 -15.10 29.61
N SER A 424 -1.99 -14.68 28.34
CA SER A 424 -3.03 -13.80 27.80
C SER A 424 -4.35 -14.54 27.52
N GLN A 425 -5.42 -13.76 27.35
CA GLN A 425 -6.76 -14.24 27.03
C GLN A 425 -6.82 -14.99 25.69
N GLU A 426 -6.18 -14.44 24.65
CA GLU A 426 -6.05 -15.07 23.34
C GLU A 426 -4.58 -15.50 23.11
N PRO A 427 -4.28 -16.81 23.11
CA PRO A 427 -2.92 -17.32 22.98
C PRO A 427 -2.47 -17.25 21.53
N LEU A 428 -1.48 -16.39 21.25
CA LEU A 428 -0.88 -16.28 19.92
C LEU A 428 0.27 -17.28 19.76
N LEU A 429 0.18 -18.11 18.72
CA LEU A 429 1.24 -19.01 18.28
C LEU A 429 1.87 -18.47 17.00
N PHE A 430 3.20 -18.42 16.99
CA PHE A 430 3.98 -18.04 15.82
C PHE A 430 3.92 -19.14 14.75
N MET A 431 4.12 -18.76 13.48
CA MET A 431 4.12 -19.68 12.33
C MET A 431 5.39 -20.54 12.26
N THR A 432 5.62 -21.31 13.31
CA THR A 432 6.78 -22.19 13.52
C THR A 432 6.32 -23.52 14.09
N SER A 433 7.26 -24.41 14.44
CA SER A 433 6.91 -25.66 15.13
C SER A 433 6.33 -25.41 16.53
N ILE A 434 5.62 -26.39 17.10
CA ILE A 434 5.16 -26.35 18.48
C ILE A 434 6.36 -26.23 19.44
N LYS A 435 7.44 -26.97 19.16
CA LYS A 435 8.71 -26.88 19.89
C LYS A 435 9.22 -25.44 19.94
N ASP A 436 9.36 -24.79 18.80
CA ASP A 436 9.89 -23.43 18.72
C ASP A 436 8.95 -22.44 19.43
N ASN A 437 7.64 -22.66 19.33
CA ASN A 437 6.65 -21.88 20.07
C ASN A 437 6.81 -21.97 21.59
N ILE A 438 7.25 -23.11 22.13
CA ILE A 438 7.52 -23.28 23.57
C ILE A 438 8.88 -22.68 23.94
N ILE A 439 9.90 -22.82 23.08
CA ILE A 439 11.26 -22.27 23.26
C ILE A 439 11.27 -20.75 23.45
N TYR A 440 10.30 -20.00 22.90
CA TYR A 440 10.17 -18.56 23.16
C TYR A 440 10.12 -18.17 24.65
N GLY A 441 9.81 -19.11 25.56
CA GLY A 441 9.88 -18.87 27.00
C GLY A 441 11.30 -18.78 27.56
N LYS A 442 12.28 -19.46 26.93
CA LYS A 442 13.69 -19.56 27.36
C LYS A 442 14.58 -19.96 26.19
N GLU A 443 15.50 -19.07 25.77
CA GLU A 443 16.32 -19.23 24.55
C GLU A 443 17.18 -20.51 24.52
N ASN A 444 17.75 -20.92 25.66
CA ASN A 444 18.66 -22.07 25.76
C ASN A 444 18.01 -23.31 26.39
N ALA A 445 16.72 -23.54 26.13
CA ALA A 445 15.99 -24.68 26.68
C ALA A 445 16.36 -26.01 26.01
N THR A 446 16.60 -27.06 26.81
CA THR A 446 16.81 -28.41 26.28
C THR A 446 15.48 -29.05 25.86
N LEU A 447 15.51 -30.04 24.97
CA LEU A 447 14.31 -30.77 24.55
C LEU A 447 13.60 -31.44 25.74
N GLU A 448 14.35 -31.85 26.77
CA GLU A 448 13.80 -32.43 28.00
C GLU A 448 13.03 -31.40 28.82
N GLU A 449 13.56 -30.18 28.97
CA GLU A 449 12.84 -29.08 29.63
C GLU A 449 11.54 -28.73 28.89
N ILE A 450 11.57 -28.74 27.55
CA ILE A 450 10.39 -28.50 26.71
C ILE A 450 9.33 -29.58 26.95
N LYS A 451 9.70 -30.87 26.88
CA LYS A 451 8.77 -31.99 27.12
C LYS A 451 8.17 -31.93 28.52
N ARG A 452 9.01 -31.67 29.53
CA ARG A 452 8.55 -31.52 30.92
C ARG A 452 7.58 -30.35 31.08
N SER A 453 7.85 -29.20 30.44
CA SER A 453 6.94 -28.06 30.48
C SER A 453 5.59 -28.36 29.81
N ALA A 454 5.60 -29.12 28.71
CA ALA A 454 4.40 -29.56 28.01
C ALA A 454 3.61 -30.61 28.80
N GLU A 455 4.27 -31.50 29.53
CA GLU A 455 3.61 -32.46 30.44
C GLU A 455 2.91 -31.73 31.60
N LEU A 456 3.60 -30.78 32.24
CA LEU A 456 3.04 -29.97 33.33
C LEU A 456 1.84 -29.14 32.86
N ALA A 457 1.87 -28.65 31.61
CA ALA A 457 0.77 -27.93 30.97
C ALA A 457 -0.36 -28.82 30.44
N ASN A 458 -0.30 -30.15 30.64
CA ASN A 458 -1.23 -31.13 30.05
C ASN A 458 -1.30 -31.05 28.51
N ALA A 459 -0.22 -30.62 27.85
CA ALA A 459 -0.12 -30.48 26.40
C ALA A 459 0.46 -31.73 25.71
N ALA A 460 1.36 -32.46 26.38
CA ALA A 460 2.05 -33.62 25.81
C ALA A 460 1.08 -34.64 25.18
N ASN A 461 0.00 -34.98 25.88
CA ASN A 461 -0.99 -35.98 25.45
C ASN A 461 -1.64 -35.72 24.08
N PHE A 462 -1.81 -34.46 23.67
CA PHE A 462 -2.35 -34.14 22.35
C PHE A 462 -1.26 -33.89 21.33
N ILE A 463 -0.10 -33.37 21.76
CA ILE A 463 1.06 -33.17 20.89
C ILE A 463 1.52 -34.52 20.35
N ASP A 464 1.61 -35.55 21.19
CA ASP A 464 2.03 -36.91 20.78
C ASP A 464 1.06 -37.58 19.79
N LYS A 465 -0.18 -37.10 19.69
CA LYS A 465 -1.18 -37.57 18.72
C LYS A 465 -1.05 -36.87 17.36
N LEU A 466 -0.27 -35.80 17.26
CA LEU A 466 -0.04 -35.10 16.00
C LEU A 466 0.97 -35.88 15.15
N PRO A 467 0.84 -35.86 13.80
CA PRO A 467 1.70 -36.64 12.91
C PRO A 467 3.21 -36.41 13.10
N ASN A 468 3.61 -35.18 13.43
CA ASN A 468 5.00 -34.78 13.62
C ASN A 468 5.32 -34.39 15.07
N GLY A 469 4.42 -34.69 16.02
CA GLY A 469 4.61 -34.36 17.43
C GLY A 469 4.96 -32.88 17.67
N TYR A 470 6.11 -32.65 18.29
CA TYR A 470 6.62 -31.32 18.62
C TYR A 470 7.09 -30.51 17.39
N ASP A 471 7.40 -31.18 16.28
CA ASP A 471 7.84 -30.55 15.03
C ASP A 471 6.66 -30.17 14.13
N THR A 472 5.41 -30.39 14.58
CA THR A 472 4.21 -29.95 13.86
C THR A 472 4.18 -28.43 13.72
N LEU A 473 4.02 -27.95 12.48
CA LEU A 473 3.86 -26.53 12.17
C LEU A 473 2.46 -26.04 12.55
N VAL A 474 2.43 -24.94 13.29
CA VAL A 474 1.21 -24.27 13.77
C VAL A 474 1.20 -22.80 13.32
N GLY A 475 0.06 -22.13 13.39
CA GLY A 475 -0.11 -20.74 12.94
C GLY A 475 -1.19 -20.61 11.86
N GLN A 476 -1.26 -19.46 11.16
CA GLN A 476 -2.33 -19.17 10.19
C GLN A 476 -2.35 -20.11 8.96
N CYS A 477 -1.20 -20.67 8.58
CA CYS A 477 -1.06 -21.63 7.47
C CYS A 477 -0.76 -23.06 7.95
N GLY A 478 -0.77 -23.29 9.27
CA GLY A 478 -0.46 -24.59 9.88
C GLY A 478 -1.70 -25.39 10.25
N THR A 479 -1.50 -26.45 11.04
CA THR A 479 -2.63 -27.22 11.59
C THR A 479 -3.48 -26.36 12.53
N LEU A 480 -4.80 -26.40 12.34
CA LEU A 480 -5.75 -25.66 13.16
C LEU A 480 -5.88 -26.31 14.55
N LEU A 481 -5.20 -25.75 15.54
CA LEU A 481 -5.35 -26.13 16.94
C LEU A 481 -6.59 -25.48 17.56
N SER A 482 -7.24 -26.19 18.49
CA SER A 482 -8.35 -25.63 19.27
C SER A 482 -7.87 -24.53 20.23
N GLY A 483 -8.77 -23.65 20.66
CA GLY A 483 -8.44 -22.58 21.63
C GLY A 483 -7.78 -23.13 22.91
N GLY A 484 -8.30 -24.24 23.45
CA GLY A 484 -7.73 -24.90 24.63
C GLY A 484 -6.37 -25.56 24.40
N GLN A 485 -6.09 -26.04 23.19
CA GLN A 485 -4.76 -26.54 22.82
C GLN A 485 -3.74 -25.39 22.73
N LYS A 486 -4.11 -24.28 22.08
CA LYS A 486 -3.26 -23.09 21.99
C LYS A 486 -2.95 -22.53 23.39
N GLN A 487 -3.95 -22.50 24.28
CA GLN A 487 -3.77 -22.02 25.65
C GLN A 487 -2.77 -22.88 26.43
N ARG A 488 -2.86 -24.22 26.30
CA ARG A 488 -1.90 -25.12 26.95
C ARG A 488 -0.47 -24.96 26.43
N ILE A 489 -0.28 -24.66 25.14
CA ILE A 489 1.05 -24.34 24.60
C ILE A 489 1.56 -23.02 25.17
N ALA A 490 0.71 -22.00 25.29
CA ALA A 490 1.08 -20.73 25.94
C ALA A 490 1.43 -20.92 27.44
N ILE A 491 0.72 -21.80 28.15
CA ILE A 491 1.04 -22.16 29.53
C ILE A 491 2.37 -22.91 29.61
N ALA A 492 2.64 -23.85 28.69
CA ALA A 492 3.94 -24.52 28.62
C ALA A 492 5.09 -23.51 28.42
N ARG A 493 4.89 -22.50 27.58
CA ARG A 493 5.84 -21.37 27.39
C ARG A 493 6.09 -20.61 28.71
N ALA A 494 5.03 -20.32 29.47
CA ALA A 494 5.15 -19.66 30.77
C ALA A 494 5.81 -20.56 31.84
N ILE A 495 5.58 -21.87 31.79
CA ILE A 495 6.23 -22.85 32.69
C ILE A 495 7.73 -22.92 32.42
N LEU A 496 8.11 -23.02 31.14
CA LEU A 496 9.51 -23.13 30.72
C LEU A 496 10.36 -21.93 31.19
N LYS A 497 9.73 -20.75 31.24
CA LYS A 497 10.35 -19.50 31.69
C LYS A 497 10.68 -19.47 33.18
N ASP A 498 10.02 -20.32 33.99
CA ASP A 498 10.11 -20.36 35.46
C ASP A 498 10.05 -18.97 36.16
N PRO A 499 8.96 -18.20 35.94
CA PRO A 499 8.83 -16.86 36.48
C PRO A 499 8.57 -16.84 38.00
N LYS A 500 8.99 -15.75 38.65
CA LYS A 500 8.69 -15.49 40.08
C LYS A 500 7.35 -14.77 40.28
N ILE A 501 6.93 -14.01 39.26
CA ILE A 501 5.63 -13.35 39.20
C ILE A 501 4.87 -13.92 38.00
N LEU A 502 3.66 -14.43 38.23
CA LEU A 502 2.80 -14.99 37.20
C LEU A 502 1.57 -14.10 37.00
N LEU A 503 1.30 -13.71 35.76
CA LEU A 503 0.17 -12.89 35.38
C LEU A 503 -0.77 -13.70 34.49
N LEU A 504 -2.02 -13.85 34.91
CA LEU A 504 -3.06 -14.56 34.15
C LEU A 504 -4.15 -13.57 33.76
N ASP A 505 -4.25 -13.23 32.48
CA ASP A 505 -5.25 -12.30 31.96
C ASP A 505 -6.40 -13.07 31.29
N GLU A 506 -7.46 -13.35 32.03
CA GLU A 506 -8.64 -14.08 31.55
C GLU A 506 -8.33 -15.41 30.82
N ALA A 507 -7.30 -16.13 31.26
CA ALA A 507 -6.74 -17.32 30.59
C ALA A 507 -7.75 -18.47 30.33
N THR A 508 -8.93 -18.44 30.93
CA THR A 508 -10.00 -19.45 30.76
C THR A 508 -11.28 -18.92 30.11
N SER A 509 -11.38 -17.62 29.81
CA SER A 509 -12.66 -17.00 29.42
C SER A 509 -13.16 -17.45 28.03
N ALA A 510 -12.24 -17.62 27.07
CA ALA A 510 -12.53 -18.01 25.69
C ALA A 510 -12.64 -19.53 25.43
N LEU A 511 -12.61 -20.36 26.48
CA LEU A 511 -12.55 -21.81 26.37
C LEU A 511 -13.92 -22.50 26.57
N ASP A 512 -14.10 -23.64 25.91
CA ASP A 512 -15.17 -24.60 26.20
C ASP A 512 -14.98 -25.24 27.60
N VAL A 513 -16.06 -25.81 28.16
CA VAL A 513 -16.08 -26.30 29.55
C VAL A 513 -15.10 -27.45 29.80
N GLU A 514 -14.90 -28.34 28.82
CA GLU A 514 -13.97 -29.46 28.95
C GLU A 514 -12.51 -28.97 28.91
N SER A 515 -12.18 -28.14 27.92
CA SER A 515 -10.85 -27.51 27.83
C SER A 515 -10.54 -26.62 29.04
N GLU A 516 -11.52 -25.88 29.57
CA GLU A 516 -11.35 -25.05 30.77
C GLU A 516 -10.86 -25.89 31.94
N ARG A 517 -11.49 -27.04 32.21
CA ARG A 517 -11.13 -27.90 33.34
C ARG A 517 -9.67 -28.37 33.26
N ILE A 518 -9.23 -28.76 32.06
CA ILE A 518 -7.86 -29.24 31.81
C ILE A 518 -6.84 -28.10 31.96
N VAL A 519 -7.17 -26.91 31.44
CA VAL A 519 -6.34 -25.71 31.53
C VAL A 519 -6.25 -25.22 32.98
N GLN A 520 -7.35 -25.23 33.72
CA GLN A 520 -7.37 -24.83 35.13
C GLN A 520 -6.53 -25.77 35.99
N GLU A 521 -6.54 -27.08 35.70
CA GLU A 521 -5.67 -28.04 36.38
C GLU A 521 -4.18 -27.73 36.13
N ALA A 522 -3.81 -27.39 34.90
CA ALA A 522 -2.46 -26.96 34.57
C ALA A 522 -2.08 -25.65 35.27
N ILE A 523 -3.00 -24.68 35.33
CA ILE A 523 -2.81 -23.42 36.08
C ILE A 523 -2.58 -23.69 37.56
N ASN A 524 -3.41 -24.53 38.21
CA ASN A 524 -3.28 -24.81 39.64
C ASN A 524 -1.91 -25.41 40.02
N ARG A 525 -1.29 -26.18 39.12
CA ARG A 525 0.05 -26.76 39.34
C ARG A 525 1.17 -25.69 39.31
N ILE A 526 0.97 -24.58 38.61
CA ILE A 526 1.98 -23.52 38.46
C ILE A 526 1.80 -22.37 39.46
N LEU A 527 0.68 -22.30 40.18
CA LEU A 527 0.42 -21.29 41.22
C LEU A 527 1.28 -21.50 42.47
N VAL A 528 1.73 -22.73 42.72
CA VAL A 528 2.46 -23.09 43.94
C VAL A 528 3.84 -22.42 43.96
N GLU A 529 4.18 -21.75 45.07
CA GLU A 529 5.45 -21.03 45.30
C GLU A 529 5.70 -19.78 44.42
N ARG A 530 4.67 -19.23 43.77
CA ARG A 530 4.79 -18.03 42.90
C ARG A 530 3.81 -16.93 43.29
N THR A 531 4.24 -15.68 43.21
CA THR A 531 3.31 -14.55 43.33
C THR A 531 2.44 -14.50 42.08
N THR A 532 1.13 -14.60 42.22
CA THR A 532 0.24 -14.64 41.05
C THR A 532 -0.82 -13.54 41.09
N LEU A 533 -0.93 -12.78 40.01
CA LEU A 533 -2.07 -11.90 39.75
C LEU A 533 -2.97 -12.53 38.69
N VAL A 534 -4.23 -12.76 39.05
CA VAL A 534 -5.22 -13.38 38.17
C VAL A 534 -6.35 -12.41 37.88
N VAL A 535 -6.47 -11.95 36.64
CA VAL A 535 -7.68 -11.29 36.16
C VAL A 535 -8.65 -12.39 35.73
N ALA A 536 -9.75 -12.52 36.44
CA ALA A 536 -10.68 -13.61 36.23
C ALA A 536 -12.06 -13.11 35.80
N HIS A 537 -12.60 -13.75 34.77
CA HIS A 537 -14.00 -13.60 34.36
C HIS A 537 -14.88 -14.77 34.85
N ARG A 538 -14.32 -15.90 35.30
CA ARG A 538 -15.09 -17.07 35.77
C ARG A 538 -14.91 -17.30 37.27
N LEU A 539 -16.01 -17.60 37.97
CA LEU A 539 -16.00 -17.91 39.41
C LEU A 539 -15.11 -19.10 39.80
N SER A 540 -15.00 -20.09 38.91
CA SER A 540 -14.20 -21.31 39.09
C SER A 540 -12.74 -20.98 39.42
N THR A 541 -12.19 -19.95 38.78
CA THR A 541 -10.78 -19.55 38.90
C THR A 541 -10.48 -18.72 40.15
N VAL A 542 -11.49 -18.06 40.74
CA VAL A 542 -11.32 -17.16 41.90
C VAL A 542 -11.68 -17.76 43.25
N ARG A 543 -12.21 -18.99 43.28
CA ARG A 543 -12.68 -19.60 44.53
C ARG A 543 -11.54 -19.99 45.49
N ASN A 544 -10.39 -20.39 44.95
CA ASN A 544 -9.26 -20.97 45.69
C ASN A 544 -8.06 -20.00 45.79
N VAL A 545 -8.29 -18.69 45.73
CA VAL A 545 -7.24 -17.66 45.82
C VAL A 545 -7.17 -17.08 47.23
N ASP A 546 -6.00 -16.57 47.61
CA ASP A 546 -5.75 -16.04 48.96
C ASP A 546 -6.50 -14.72 49.19
N CYS A 547 -6.54 -13.85 48.17
CA CYS A 547 -7.20 -12.55 48.24
C CYS A 547 -7.93 -12.23 46.93
N ILE A 548 -9.11 -11.62 47.05
CA ILE A 548 -9.91 -11.13 45.92
C ILE A 548 -10.06 -9.63 46.07
N THR A 549 -9.79 -8.91 44.98
CA THR A 549 -9.92 -7.46 44.86
C THR A 549 -10.99 -7.15 43.82
N VAL A 550 -12.05 -6.46 44.24
CA VAL A 550 -13.14 -6.02 43.36
C VAL A 550 -12.86 -4.60 42.87
N VAL A 551 -12.72 -4.44 41.56
CA VAL A 551 -12.44 -3.17 40.90
C VAL A 551 -13.67 -2.68 40.15
N HIS A 552 -14.11 -1.45 40.46
CA HIS A 552 -15.20 -0.76 39.77
C HIS A 552 -14.75 0.66 39.40
N GLN A 553 -14.93 1.05 38.13
CA GLN A 553 -14.54 2.36 37.59
C GLN A 553 -13.10 2.78 37.97
N GLY A 554 -12.14 1.84 37.94
CA GLY A 554 -10.74 2.15 38.22
C GLY A 554 -10.36 2.29 39.69
N LYS A 555 -11.27 1.99 40.62
CA LYS A 555 -11.06 2.00 42.08
C LYS A 555 -11.33 0.64 42.70
N ILE A 556 -10.67 0.36 43.82
CA ILE A 556 -10.95 -0.83 44.64
C ILE A 556 -12.17 -0.53 45.51
N VAL A 557 -13.19 -1.40 45.42
CA VAL A 557 -14.43 -1.29 46.21
C VAL A 557 -14.41 -2.25 47.40
N GLU A 558 -13.92 -3.47 47.19
CA GLU A 558 -13.88 -4.52 48.20
C GLU A 558 -12.58 -5.32 48.05
N GLN A 559 -12.02 -5.76 49.18
CA GLN A 559 -10.84 -6.60 49.22
C GLN A 559 -10.93 -7.61 50.37
N GLY A 560 -10.65 -8.88 50.10
CA GLY A 560 -10.64 -9.91 51.12
C GLY A 560 -10.71 -11.34 50.56
N PRO A 561 -10.65 -12.37 51.42
CA PRO A 561 -10.79 -13.76 51.00
C PRO A 561 -12.25 -14.07 50.62
N HIS A 562 -12.45 -15.08 49.77
CA HIS A 562 -13.77 -15.49 49.26
C HIS A 562 -14.83 -15.65 50.36
N HIS A 563 -14.50 -16.33 51.46
CA HIS A 563 -15.43 -16.59 52.55
C HIS A 563 -15.86 -15.34 53.34
N ALA A 564 -15.10 -14.25 53.26
CA ALA A 564 -15.43 -12.98 53.90
C ALA A 564 -16.33 -12.13 53.00
N LEU A 565 -16.00 -12.04 51.70
CA LEU A 565 -16.75 -11.23 50.74
C LEU A 565 -18.15 -11.76 50.44
N VAL A 566 -18.35 -13.09 50.46
CA VAL A 566 -19.67 -13.71 50.24
C VAL A 566 -20.65 -13.48 51.40
N LYS A 567 -20.15 -13.16 52.60
CA LYS A 567 -21.01 -12.93 53.79
C LYS A 567 -21.83 -11.65 53.68
N ASP A 568 -21.40 -10.68 52.88
CA ASP A 568 -22.18 -9.48 52.60
C ASP A 568 -23.10 -9.73 51.38
N PRO A 569 -24.42 -9.92 51.58
CA PRO A 569 -25.35 -10.16 50.48
C PRO A 569 -25.57 -8.93 49.59
N ASN A 570 -25.16 -7.74 50.03
CA ASN A 570 -25.22 -6.49 49.27
C ASN A 570 -23.87 -6.06 48.69
N GLY A 571 -22.79 -6.77 49.01
CA GLY A 571 -21.44 -6.49 48.51
C GLY A 571 -21.30 -6.63 46.99
N ALA A 572 -20.40 -5.85 46.40
CA ALA A 572 -20.11 -5.83 44.97
C ALA A 572 -19.65 -7.21 44.45
N TYR A 573 -18.85 -7.95 45.24
CA TYR A 573 -18.46 -9.31 44.89
C TYR A 573 -19.67 -10.27 44.81
N SER A 574 -20.54 -10.26 45.84
CA SER A 574 -21.74 -11.09 45.89
C SER A 574 -22.72 -10.80 44.74
N GLN A 575 -22.83 -9.53 44.32
CA GLN A 575 -23.63 -9.13 43.16
C GLN A 575 -23.06 -9.71 41.85
N LEU A 576 -21.74 -9.66 41.65
CA LEU A 576 -21.09 -10.27 40.49
C LEU A 576 -21.32 -11.79 40.43
N ILE A 577 -21.29 -12.48 41.58
CA ILE A 577 -21.57 -13.92 41.67
C ILE A 577 -23.00 -14.22 41.20
N ARG A 578 -24.01 -13.51 41.75
CA ARG A 578 -25.41 -13.72 41.38
C ARG A 578 -25.65 -13.51 39.88
N LEU A 579 -25.03 -12.48 39.30
CA LEU A 579 -25.11 -12.20 37.87
C LEU A 579 -24.50 -13.32 37.00
N GLN A 580 -23.45 -13.98 37.47
CA GLN A 580 -22.85 -15.11 36.76
C GLN A 580 -23.64 -16.42 36.92
N GLU A 581 -24.14 -16.72 38.11
CA GLU A 581 -24.95 -17.92 38.38
C GLU A 581 -26.27 -17.90 37.59
N THR A 582 -26.93 -16.74 37.54
CA THR A 582 -28.17 -16.56 36.76
C THR A 582 -27.94 -16.83 35.27
N ARG A 583 -26.79 -16.41 34.71
CA ARG A 583 -26.41 -16.70 33.31
C ARG A 583 -26.03 -18.17 33.08
N GLY A 584 -25.51 -18.86 34.09
CA GLY A 584 -25.16 -20.28 34.02
C GLY A 584 -26.39 -21.20 34.01
N ASP A 585 -27.38 -20.90 34.86
CA ASP A 585 -28.62 -21.69 34.95
C ASP A 585 -29.55 -21.51 33.75
N GLU A 586 -29.57 -20.32 33.13
CA GLU A 586 -30.27 -20.13 31.85
C GLU A 586 -29.66 -20.97 30.72
N ARG A 587 -28.32 -21.13 30.69
CA ARG A 587 -27.65 -22.00 29.70
C ARG A 587 -27.92 -23.49 29.94
N ARG A 588 -27.99 -23.94 31.20
CA ARG A 588 -28.27 -25.36 31.55
C ARG A 588 -29.71 -25.76 31.23
N LYS A 589 -30.70 -24.90 31.50
CA LYS A 589 -32.11 -25.18 31.16
C LYS A 589 -32.37 -25.32 29.66
N ILE A 590 -31.53 -24.72 28.80
CA ILE A 590 -31.63 -24.84 27.35
C ILE A 590 -31.05 -26.18 26.84
N GLN A 591 -30.15 -26.82 27.59
CA GLN A 591 -29.45 -28.04 27.19
C GLN A 591 -30.18 -29.33 27.61
N ASP A 592 -30.94 -29.32 28.72
CA ASP A 592 -31.65 -30.50 29.22
C ASP A 592 -33.04 -30.74 28.58
N SER A 593 -33.40 -29.99 27.55
CA SER A 593 -34.69 -30.12 26.84
C SER A 593 -34.52 -30.78 25.47
N GLU A 594 -34.14 -32.06 25.41
CA GLU A 594 -34.22 -32.88 24.20
C GLU A 594 -35.43 -33.84 24.20
N VAL A 595 -36.52 -33.38 23.54
CA VAL A 595 -37.52 -34.02 22.65
C VAL A 595 -38.17 -35.38 23.03
N PRO A 596 -39.49 -35.53 22.78
CA PRO A 596 -39.88 -36.40 21.67
C PRO A 596 -40.92 -35.80 20.68
N ASN A 597 -40.79 -36.26 19.44
CA ASN A 597 -41.55 -35.93 18.22
C ASN A 597 -43.08 -35.79 18.36
N SER A 598 -43.65 -34.75 17.72
CA SER A 598 -44.84 -34.91 16.86
C SER A 598 -45.02 -33.71 15.92
N LEU A 599 -45.42 -34.01 14.68
CA LEU A 599 -45.86 -33.07 13.66
C LEU A 599 -47.09 -32.28 14.15
N SER A 600 -47.06 -30.95 14.01
CA SER A 600 -48.08 -30.20 13.24
C SER A 600 -47.85 -28.69 13.29
N LYS A 601 -48.11 -28.07 12.13
CA LYS A 601 -48.12 -26.63 11.86
C LYS A 601 -48.94 -25.85 12.90
N SER A 602 -48.41 -24.74 13.42
CA SER A 602 -48.88 -23.40 13.03
C SER A 602 -48.08 -22.29 13.72
N THR A 603 -47.75 -21.32 12.89
CA THR A 603 -47.11 -20.04 13.11
C THR A 603 -47.74 -19.20 14.23
N SER A 604 -46.93 -18.77 15.19
CA SER A 604 -47.14 -17.51 15.90
C SER A 604 -45.81 -16.78 16.10
N LEU A 605 -45.82 -15.51 15.71
CA LEU A 605 -44.71 -14.57 15.74
C LEU A 605 -44.24 -14.32 17.17
N SER A 606 -42.93 -14.42 17.41
CA SER A 606 -42.28 -13.67 18.48
C SER A 606 -40.86 -13.28 18.09
N VAL A 607 -40.72 -11.95 17.96
CA VAL A 607 -39.53 -11.11 17.99
C VAL A 607 -38.32 -11.77 18.65
N ARG A 608 -37.32 -12.15 17.85
CA ARG A 608 -35.95 -12.35 18.33
C ARG A 608 -35.11 -11.18 17.88
N ARG A 609 -34.82 -10.29 18.83
CA ARG A 609 -33.74 -9.30 18.81
C ARG A 609 -32.45 -9.99 18.39
N SER A 610 -32.06 -9.78 17.14
CA SER A 610 -30.69 -9.97 16.69
C SER A 610 -29.85 -8.93 17.40
N MET A 611 -29.01 -9.39 18.33
CA MET A 611 -27.91 -8.58 18.83
C MET A 611 -27.03 -8.25 17.62
N THR A 612 -27.03 -6.97 17.30
CA THR A 612 -26.04 -6.30 16.47
C THR A 612 -24.67 -6.70 16.99
N ASN A 613 -23.98 -7.55 16.24
CA ASN A 613 -22.52 -7.53 16.23
C ASN A 613 -22.13 -6.17 15.67
N VAL A 614 -21.98 -5.21 16.58
CA VAL A 614 -21.22 -4.00 16.34
C VAL A 614 -19.76 -4.45 16.30
N SER A 615 -19.36 -5.01 15.17
CA SER A 615 -18.00 -4.84 14.71
C SER A 615 -17.85 -3.34 14.51
N PHE A 616 -17.10 -2.70 15.41
CA PHE A 616 -16.58 -1.36 15.22
C PHE A 616 -15.69 -1.41 13.97
N ASP A 617 -16.33 -1.22 12.83
CA ASP A 617 -15.69 -0.98 11.55
C ASP A 617 -15.08 0.42 11.66
N ASN A 618 -13.77 0.43 11.89
CA ASN A 618 -12.99 1.65 12.04
C ASN A 618 -12.87 2.28 10.65
N SER A 619 -13.91 3.03 10.28
CA SER A 619 -13.97 3.86 9.08
C SER A 619 -13.01 5.04 9.22
N ASN A 620 -11.71 4.77 9.13
CA ASN A 620 -10.76 5.80 8.73
C ASN A 620 -10.96 6.05 7.22
N ARG A 621 -11.82 7.03 6.94
CA ARG A 621 -11.75 7.87 5.74
C ARG A 621 -10.30 8.28 5.51
N HIS A 622 -9.59 7.57 4.66
CA HIS A 622 -8.51 8.16 3.86
C HIS A 622 -8.93 8.03 2.41
N SER A 623 -9.26 9.19 1.84
CA SER A 623 -9.38 9.40 0.40
C SER A 623 -8.23 8.71 -0.32
N PHE A 624 -8.56 7.83 -1.26
CA PHE A 624 -7.62 7.40 -2.30
C PHE A 624 -7.14 8.63 -3.09
N LYS A 625 -6.07 9.28 -2.62
CA LYS A 625 -5.23 10.15 -3.45
C LYS A 625 -4.28 9.23 -4.22
N ASN A 626 -4.81 8.47 -5.18
CA ASN A 626 -3.98 7.85 -6.21
C ASN A 626 -3.64 8.94 -7.22
N THR A 627 -2.49 9.57 -7.00
CA THR A 627 -1.88 10.52 -7.93
C THR A 627 -1.05 9.72 -8.94
N LEU A 628 -1.19 10.09 -10.21
CA LEU A 628 -0.50 9.56 -11.41
C LEU A 628 -0.95 8.20 -11.96
N GLY A 629 -1.58 8.26 -13.13
CA GLY A 629 -1.63 7.14 -14.07
C GLY A 629 -0.34 7.07 -14.91
N LEU A 630 0.48 6.04 -14.66
CA LEU A 630 1.34 5.31 -15.61
C LEU A 630 1.71 3.95 -14.95
N PRO A 631 2.02 2.92 -15.75
CA PRO A 631 1.81 1.52 -15.38
C PRO A 631 2.89 1.01 -14.43
N VAL A 632 2.46 0.42 -13.31
CA VAL A 632 3.28 -0.48 -12.51
C VAL A 632 3.10 -1.87 -13.11
N GLU A 633 4.16 -2.43 -13.69
CA GLU A 633 4.32 -3.88 -13.80
C GLU A 633 4.45 -4.40 -12.37
N LEU A 634 3.33 -4.85 -11.80
CA LEU A 634 3.37 -5.66 -10.59
C LEU A 634 3.78 -7.06 -11.02
N HIS A 635 4.98 -7.46 -10.59
CA HIS A 635 5.43 -8.84 -10.58
C HIS A 635 4.37 -9.68 -9.84
N GLU A 636 3.65 -10.50 -10.60
CA GLU A 636 2.70 -11.48 -10.11
C GLU A 636 3.48 -12.70 -9.61
N ASP A 637 4.08 -12.59 -8.42
CA ASP A 637 4.69 -13.73 -7.72
C ASP A 637 4.58 -13.50 -6.20
N ALA A 638 3.37 -13.66 -5.67
CA ALA A 638 3.10 -14.24 -4.35
C ALA A 638 1.60 -14.17 -4.02
N ILE A 639 1.08 -15.30 -3.53
CA ILE A 639 -0.26 -15.51 -2.98
C ILE A 639 -1.38 -15.74 -4.02
N THR A 640 -1.20 -16.76 -4.86
CA THR A 640 -2.31 -17.66 -5.20
C THR A 640 -1.95 -19.03 -4.68
N GLY A 641 -2.64 -19.48 -3.63
CA GLY A 641 -2.62 -20.89 -3.26
C GLY A 641 -3.07 -21.70 -4.46
N GLU A 642 -2.31 -22.75 -4.77
CA GLU A 642 -2.68 -23.77 -5.75
C GLU A 642 -4.10 -24.25 -5.45
N GLN A 643 -5.05 -23.91 -6.31
CA GLN A 643 -6.29 -24.65 -6.44
C GLN A 643 -6.28 -25.34 -7.79
N ASN A 644 -6.40 -26.66 -7.70
CA ASN A 644 -6.42 -27.63 -8.78
C ASN A 644 -7.22 -27.14 -9.99
N ASN A 645 -6.52 -27.02 -11.12
CA ASN A 645 -7.14 -27.02 -12.44
C ASN A 645 -7.62 -28.45 -12.74
N GLU A 646 -8.84 -28.78 -12.34
CA GLU A 646 -9.59 -29.87 -12.96
C GLU A 646 -10.74 -29.26 -13.77
N ASP A 647 -10.74 -29.61 -15.06
CA ASP A 647 -11.76 -29.39 -16.09
C ASP A 647 -12.02 -27.97 -16.63
N LEU A 648 -11.13 -27.47 -17.50
CA LEU A 648 -11.52 -26.57 -18.61
C LEU A 648 -10.87 -27.02 -19.94
N PRO A 649 -11.63 -27.15 -21.04
CA PRO A 649 -11.07 -27.55 -22.33
C PRO A 649 -10.31 -26.40 -23.02
N ASP A 650 -9.12 -26.72 -23.53
CA ASP A 650 -8.27 -26.02 -24.52
C ASP A 650 -8.26 -24.47 -24.51
N GLY A 651 -7.34 -23.87 -23.73
CA GLY A 651 -7.24 -22.41 -23.50
C GLY A 651 -6.91 -21.55 -24.73
N LYS A 652 -6.48 -22.12 -25.87
CA LYS A 652 -6.13 -21.34 -27.08
C LYS A 652 -7.32 -20.96 -27.94
N THR A 653 -8.41 -21.74 -27.91
CA THR A 653 -9.65 -21.46 -28.66
C THR A 653 -10.55 -20.47 -27.90
N LEU A 654 -10.64 -20.61 -26.57
CA LEU A 654 -11.34 -19.68 -25.68
C LEU A 654 -10.79 -18.24 -25.73
N GLN A 655 -9.47 -18.05 -25.79
CA GLN A 655 -8.87 -16.70 -25.91
C GLN A 655 -9.19 -16.01 -27.24
N LYS A 656 -9.19 -16.75 -28.37
CA LYS A 656 -9.53 -16.19 -29.68
C LYS A 656 -11.02 -15.83 -29.79
N GLU A 657 -11.89 -16.67 -29.24
CA GLU A 657 -13.33 -16.35 -29.16
C GLU A 657 -13.61 -15.15 -28.24
N ALA A 658 -12.88 -15.00 -27.14
CA ALA A 658 -13.06 -13.89 -26.20
C ALA A 658 -12.74 -12.52 -26.83
N VAL A 659 -11.64 -12.41 -27.59
CA VAL A 659 -11.28 -11.16 -28.29
C VAL A 659 -12.29 -10.85 -29.40
N GLY A 660 -12.73 -11.86 -30.18
CA GLY A 660 -13.75 -11.68 -31.21
C GLY A 660 -15.09 -11.19 -30.65
N ARG A 661 -15.51 -11.69 -29.48
CA ARG A 661 -16.70 -11.22 -28.76
C ARG A 661 -16.56 -9.78 -28.27
N LEU A 662 -15.36 -9.35 -27.86
CA LEU A 662 -15.13 -7.96 -27.45
C LEU A 662 -15.27 -6.98 -28.63
N PHE A 663 -14.74 -7.34 -29.81
CA PHE A 663 -14.96 -6.55 -31.02
C PHE A 663 -16.44 -6.51 -31.44
N TYR A 664 -17.19 -7.59 -31.19
CA TYR A 664 -18.63 -7.61 -31.42
C TYR A 664 -19.37 -6.60 -30.52
N LEU A 665 -18.96 -6.45 -29.25
CA LEU A 665 -19.55 -5.45 -28.33
C LEU A 665 -19.27 -4.01 -28.76
N ASN A 666 -18.26 -3.78 -29.59
CA ASN A 666 -17.85 -2.46 -30.09
C ASN A 666 -18.45 -2.10 -31.46
N LYS A 667 -19.36 -2.94 -32.01
CA LYS A 667 -20.03 -2.71 -33.31
C LYS A 667 -20.64 -1.32 -33.48
N PRO A 668 -21.33 -0.74 -32.48
CA PRO A 668 -21.96 0.59 -32.63
C PRO A 668 -20.94 1.74 -32.79
N GLU A 669 -19.69 1.53 -32.37
CA GLU A 669 -18.64 2.53 -32.39
C GLU A 669 -17.64 2.34 -33.55
N VAL A 670 -17.87 1.37 -34.43
CA VAL A 670 -17.06 1.11 -35.63
C VAL A 670 -16.81 2.37 -36.49
N PRO A 671 -17.79 3.28 -36.71
CA PRO A 671 -17.52 4.51 -37.47
C PRO A 671 -16.44 5.40 -36.84
N PHE A 672 -16.43 5.51 -35.50
CA PHE A 672 -15.42 6.28 -34.78
C PHE A 672 -14.06 5.60 -34.83
N LEU A 673 -14.03 4.27 -34.73
CA LEU A 673 -12.80 3.50 -34.91
C LEU A 673 -12.22 3.67 -36.31
N LEU A 674 -13.03 3.57 -37.37
CA LEU A 674 -12.57 3.73 -38.76
C LEU A 674 -12.00 5.14 -39.01
N LEU A 675 -12.66 6.17 -38.49
CA LEU A 675 -12.13 7.53 -38.60
C LEU A 675 -10.85 7.70 -37.76
N GLY A 676 -10.79 7.06 -36.59
CA GLY A 676 -9.62 7.02 -35.73
C GLY A 676 -8.44 6.31 -36.38
N THR A 677 -8.65 5.19 -37.08
CA THR A 677 -7.57 4.46 -37.77
C THR A 677 -7.01 5.28 -38.94
N ILE A 678 -7.84 6.06 -39.63
CA ILE A 678 -7.35 7.01 -40.65
C ILE A 678 -6.46 8.06 -39.99
N ALA A 679 -6.90 8.69 -38.90
CA ALA A 679 -6.11 9.69 -38.18
C ALA A 679 -4.78 9.11 -37.63
N ALA A 680 -4.81 7.91 -37.04
CA ALA A 680 -3.62 7.19 -36.57
C ALA A 680 -2.66 6.83 -37.71
N SER A 681 -3.20 6.47 -38.88
CA SER A 681 -2.38 6.17 -40.07
C SER A 681 -1.70 7.43 -40.58
N VAL A 682 -2.41 8.56 -40.66
CA VAL A 682 -1.82 9.86 -41.01
C VAL A 682 -0.72 10.21 -40.03
N HIS A 683 -0.96 10.10 -38.72
CA HIS A 683 0.05 10.35 -37.70
C HIS A 683 1.27 9.42 -37.84
N GLY A 684 1.06 8.12 -38.10
CA GLY A 684 2.14 7.16 -38.33
C GLY A 684 3.03 7.50 -39.52
N VAL A 685 2.46 8.05 -40.60
CA VAL A 685 3.21 8.42 -41.82
C VAL A 685 4.04 9.70 -41.63
N ILE A 686 3.69 10.57 -40.68
CA ILE A 686 4.39 11.85 -40.46
C ILE A 686 5.89 11.64 -40.16
N LEU A 687 6.25 10.61 -39.39
CA LEU A 687 7.64 10.38 -39.00
C LEU A 687 8.53 9.92 -40.18
N PRO A 688 8.14 8.91 -41.01
CA PRO A 688 8.86 8.61 -42.25
C PRO A 688 8.89 9.78 -43.24
N LEU A 689 7.79 10.52 -43.37
CA LEU A 689 7.71 11.69 -44.24
C LEU A 689 8.70 12.78 -43.79
N TYR A 690 8.82 13.01 -42.49
CA TYR A 690 9.82 13.91 -41.91
C TYR A 690 11.25 13.53 -42.34
N GLY A 691 11.60 12.24 -42.33
CA GLY A 691 12.90 11.76 -42.83
C GLY A 691 13.15 12.14 -44.30
N LEU A 692 12.15 11.99 -45.16
CA LEU A 692 12.23 12.37 -46.58
C LEU A 692 12.39 13.88 -46.76
N LEU A 693 11.64 14.69 -46.00
CA LEU A 693 11.75 16.15 -46.02
C LEU A 693 13.13 16.64 -45.55
N MET A 694 13.69 16.00 -44.53
CA MET A 694 15.04 16.30 -44.05
C MET A 694 16.10 15.98 -45.12
N THR A 695 16.01 14.84 -45.79
CA THR A 695 16.92 14.50 -46.90
C THR A 695 16.80 15.50 -48.06
N GLY A 696 15.58 15.91 -48.43
CA GLY A 696 15.35 16.94 -49.44
C GLY A 696 15.97 18.29 -49.06
N SER A 697 15.87 18.67 -47.79
CA SER A 697 16.46 19.89 -47.25
C SER A 697 17.99 19.84 -47.25
N ILE A 698 18.59 18.70 -46.87
CA ILE A 698 20.05 18.49 -46.90
C ILE A 698 20.58 18.54 -48.34
N LYS A 699 19.86 17.96 -49.30
CA LYS A 699 20.23 17.98 -50.72
C LYS A 699 20.30 19.40 -51.28
N SER A 700 19.35 20.27 -50.91
CA SER A 700 19.34 21.66 -51.39
C SER A 700 20.60 22.44 -51.00
N PHE A 701 21.30 22.09 -49.92
CA PHE A 701 22.58 22.72 -49.55
C PHE A 701 23.73 22.46 -50.55
N TYR A 702 23.59 21.46 -51.42
CA TYR A 702 24.57 21.14 -52.47
C TYR A 702 24.21 21.74 -53.83
N GLU A 703 23.12 22.53 -53.93
CA GLU A 703 22.68 23.22 -55.16
C GLU A 703 23.21 24.68 -55.24
N PRO A 704 23.32 25.26 -56.46
CA PRO A 704 23.82 26.63 -56.64
C PRO A 704 22.97 27.70 -55.91
N PRO A 705 23.58 28.85 -55.52
CA PRO A 705 23.05 29.78 -54.52
C PRO A 705 21.68 30.40 -54.85
N ASP A 706 21.35 30.56 -56.13
CA ASP A 706 20.06 31.10 -56.56
C ASP A 706 18.90 30.10 -56.39
N LYS A 707 19.18 28.80 -56.51
CA LYS A 707 18.20 27.72 -56.25
C LYS A 707 18.08 27.43 -54.75
N LEU A 708 19.20 27.49 -54.03
CA LEU A 708 19.26 27.28 -52.57
C LEU A 708 18.24 28.15 -51.81
N ARG A 709 18.19 29.47 -52.08
CA ARG A 709 17.26 30.38 -51.37
C ARG A 709 15.79 30.04 -51.61
N LYS A 710 15.44 29.66 -52.84
CA LYS A 710 14.06 29.32 -53.23
C LYS A 710 13.63 28.00 -52.60
N ASP A 711 14.53 27.02 -52.59
CA ASP A 711 14.27 25.70 -52.03
C ASP A 711 14.21 25.72 -50.50
N CYS A 712 15.09 26.47 -49.82
CA CYS A 712 15.03 26.64 -48.36
C CYS A 712 13.69 27.25 -47.90
N SER A 713 13.19 28.28 -48.60
CA SER A 713 11.88 28.88 -48.27
C SER A 713 10.73 27.90 -48.52
N PHE A 714 10.83 27.05 -49.55
CA PHE A 714 9.84 26.02 -49.84
C PHE A 714 9.82 24.94 -48.75
N TRP A 715 10.97 24.37 -48.39
CA TRP A 715 11.08 23.34 -47.37
C TRP A 715 10.64 23.83 -45.98
N ALA A 716 11.00 25.07 -45.60
CA ALA A 716 10.56 25.67 -44.35
C ALA A 716 9.03 25.77 -44.26
N LEU A 717 8.34 26.13 -45.35
CA LEU A 717 6.88 26.19 -45.40
C LEU A 717 6.25 24.80 -45.29
N ILE A 718 6.86 23.79 -45.91
CA ILE A 718 6.41 22.40 -45.82
C ILE A 718 6.50 21.84 -44.39
N PHE A 719 7.53 22.19 -43.61
CA PHE A 719 7.62 21.80 -42.19
C PHE A 719 6.50 22.41 -41.33
N VAL A 720 6.09 23.65 -41.60
CA VAL A 720 4.95 24.28 -40.91
C VAL A 720 3.64 23.59 -41.29
N VAL A 721 3.44 23.26 -42.57
CA VAL A 721 2.27 22.49 -43.03
C VAL A 721 2.22 21.12 -42.36
N LEU A 722 3.36 20.44 -42.24
CA LEU A 722 3.47 19.16 -41.53
C LEU A 722 3.14 19.31 -40.04
N GLY A 723 3.58 20.39 -39.39
CA GLY A 723 3.23 20.70 -38.00
C GLY A 723 1.73 20.85 -37.80
N ILE A 724 1.05 21.62 -38.65
CA ILE A 724 -0.41 21.80 -38.59
C ILE A 724 -1.14 20.47 -38.87
N ALA A 725 -0.67 19.69 -39.85
CA ALA A 725 -1.23 18.37 -40.15
C ALA A 725 -1.08 17.41 -38.95
N SER A 726 0.08 17.45 -38.26
CA SER A 726 0.31 16.66 -37.05
C SER A 726 -0.62 17.05 -35.91
N PHE A 727 -0.87 18.36 -35.71
CA PHE A 727 -1.79 18.86 -34.71
C PHE A 727 -3.20 18.27 -34.89
N ILE A 728 -3.72 18.34 -36.11
CA ILE A 728 -5.05 17.88 -36.46
C ILE A 728 -5.14 16.36 -36.33
N ALA A 729 -4.16 15.63 -36.87
CA ALA A 729 -4.14 14.16 -36.85
C ALA A 729 -4.07 13.62 -35.41
N ILE A 730 -3.15 14.13 -34.59
CA ILE A 730 -2.97 13.70 -33.20
C ILE A 730 -4.22 14.03 -32.37
N THR A 731 -4.78 15.24 -32.51
CA THR A 731 -5.98 15.63 -31.76
C THR A 731 -7.19 14.77 -32.13
N ALA A 732 -7.39 14.51 -33.43
CA ALA A 732 -8.48 13.67 -33.92
C ALA A 732 -8.31 12.21 -33.48
N GLU A 733 -7.10 11.66 -33.55
CA GLU A 733 -6.77 10.30 -33.15
C GLU A 733 -7.13 10.04 -31.67
N TYR A 734 -6.63 10.88 -30.77
CA TYR A 734 -6.87 10.72 -29.32
C TYR A 734 -8.35 10.88 -28.96
N LEU A 735 -9.06 11.81 -29.61
CA LEU A 735 -10.48 12.02 -29.38
C LEU A 735 -11.32 10.82 -29.84
N LEU A 736 -11.08 10.32 -31.06
CA LEU A 736 -11.89 9.27 -31.68
C LEU A 736 -11.71 7.91 -30.99
N PHE A 737 -10.47 7.53 -30.67
CA PHE A 737 -10.21 6.33 -29.87
C PHE A 737 -10.66 6.48 -28.41
N GLY A 738 -10.58 7.70 -27.86
CA GLY A 738 -11.13 8.02 -26.53
C GLY A 738 -12.64 7.84 -26.45
N ILE A 739 -13.39 8.27 -27.47
CA ILE A 739 -14.84 8.07 -27.57
C ILE A 739 -15.18 6.59 -27.75
N ALA A 740 -14.53 5.90 -28.67
CA ALA A 740 -14.78 4.48 -28.93
C ALA A 740 -14.48 3.61 -27.69
N GLY A 741 -13.30 3.78 -27.09
CA GLY A 741 -12.92 3.08 -25.86
C GLY A 741 -13.80 3.45 -24.67
N GLY A 742 -14.20 4.73 -24.57
CA GLY A 742 -15.07 5.27 -23.53
C GLY A 742 -16.49 4.68 -23.55
N LYS A 743 -17.11 4.57 -24.73
CA LYS A 743 -18.45 3.98 -24.85
C LYS A 743 -18.45 2.47 -24.63
N LEU A 744 -17.40 1.79 -25.10
CA LEU A 744 -17.24 0.37 -24.85
C LEU A 744 -17.13 0.08 -23.35
N ILE A 745 -16.33 0.85 -22.61
CA ILE A 745 -16.19 0.66 -21.17
C ILE A 745 -17.48 0.97 -20.40
N GLU A 746 -18.21 2.01 -20.78
CA GLU A 746 -19.54 2.32 -20.24
C GLU A 746 -20.50 1.15 -20.43
N ARG A 747 -20.53 0.57 -21.64
CA ARG A 747 -21.40 -0.55 -21.98
C ARG A 747 -21.03 -1.83 -21.22
N VAL A 748 -19.75 -2.19 -21.20
CA VAL A 748 -19.26 -3.38 -20.48
C VAL A 748 -19.60 -3.26 -19.00
N ARG A 749 -19.31 -2.12 -18.36
CA ARG A 749 -19.61 -1.88 -16.95
C ARG A 749 -21.11 -1.96 -16.65
N THR A 750 -21.94 -1.36 -17.49
CA THR A 750 -23.40 -1.36 -17.32
C THR A 750 -23.97 -2.78 -17.42
N LEU A 751 -23.58 -3.52 -18.47
CA LEU A 751 -24.05 -4.90 -18.67
C LEU A 751 -23.55 -5.85 -17.57
N SER A 752 -22.29 -5.72 -17.17
CA SER A 752 -21.72 -6.52 -16.09
C SER A 752 -22.43 -6.24 -14.77
N PHE A 753 -22.63 -4.97 -14.40
CA PHE A 753 -23.33 -4.63 -13.16
C PHE A 753 -24.78 -5.10 -13.18
N GLN A 754 -25.49 -4.91 -14.30
CA GLN A 754 -26.84 -5.42 -14.46
C GLN A 754 -26.90 -6.94 -14.27
N ASN A 755 -25.99 -7.70 -14.87
CA ASN A 755 -25.96 -9.16 -14.74
C ASN A 755 -25.56 -9.63 -13.34
N ILE A 756 -24.67 -8.89 -12.66
CA ILE A 756 -24.25 -9.19 -11.28
C ILE A 756 -25.45 -9.04 -10.34
N VAL A 757 -26.18 -7.92 -10.40
CA VAL A 757 -27.29 -7.64 -9.49
C VAL A 757 -28.43 -8.66 -9.60
N HIS A 758 -28.61 -9.30 -10.75
CA HIS A 758 -29.63 -10.34 -10.96
C HIS A 758 -29.17 -11.77 -10.62
N GLN A 759 -27.94 -11.95 -10.11
CA GLN A 759 -27.49 -13.27 -9.64
C GLN A 759 -28.26 -13.69 -8.39
N GLU A 760 -28.34 -15.01 -8.16
CA GLU A 760 -28.91 -15.55 -6.93
C GLU A 760 -28.07 -15.14 -5.71
N VAL A 761 -28.72 -14.97 -4.55
CA VAL A 761 -28.04 -14.54 -3.32
C VAL A 761 -26.90 -15.50 -2.94
N ALA A 762 -27.05 -16.81 -3.19
CA ALA A 762 -26.02 -17.81 -2.94
C ALA A 762 -24.73 -17.59 -3.75
N TRP A 763 -24.82 -16.95 -4.93
CA TRP A 763 -23.66 -16.61 -5.74
C TRP A 763 -22.73 -15.58 -5.07
N PHE A 764 -23.31 -14.68 -4.27
CA PHE A 764 -22.59 -13.67 -3.48
C PHE A 764 -21.99 -14.23 -2.17
N ASP A 765 -22.44 -15.41 -1.73
CA ASP A 765 -21.87 -16.07 -0.55
C ASP A 765 -20.48 -16.69 -0.86
N ASN A 766 -20.10 -16.81 -2.14
CA ASN A 766 -18.76 -17.25 -2.54
C ASN A 766 -17.72 -16.13 -2.27
N PRO A 767 -16.61 -16.41 -1.55
CA PRO A 767 -15.57 -15.43 -1.26
C PRO A 767 -14.98 -14.72 -2.49
N SER A 768 -14.94 -15.42 -3.64
CA SER A 768 -14.46 -14.87 -4.91
C SER A 768 -15.37 -13.79 -5.52
N ASN A 769 -16.60 -13.68 -5.03
CA ASN A 769 -17.62 -12.72 -5.46
C ASN A 769 -17.96 -11.70 -4.37
N SER A 770 -17.01 -11.45 -3.45
CA SER A 770 -17.16 -10.38 -2.46
C SER A 770 -17.35 -9.01 -3.11
N SER A 771 -17.94 -8.06 -2.38
CA SER A 771 -18.17 -6.69 -2.86
C SER A 771 -16.89 -6.01 -3.36
N GLY A 772 -15.79 -6.19 -2.63
CA GLY A 772 -14.47 -5.67 -3.01
C GLY A 772 -13.91 -6.35 -4.27
N ALA A 773 -14.02 -7.67 -4.39
CA ALA A 773 -13.57 -8.39 -5.59
C ALA A 773 -14.36 -7.97 -6.85
N LEU A 774 -15.69 -7.86 -6.74
CA LEU A 774 -16.54 -7.43 -7.85
C LEU A 774 -16.36 -5.96 -8.22
N GLY A 775 -16.17 -5.08 -7.22
CA GLY A 775 -15.79 -3.69 -7.44
C GLY A 775 -14.44 -3.57 -8.18
N THR A 776 -13.49 -4.42 -7.83
CA THR A 776 -12.18 -4.49 -8.51
C THR A 776 -12.32 -4.98 -9.96
N ARG A 777 -13.11 -6.04 -10.22
CA ARG A 777 -13.36 -6.52 -11.59
C ARG A 777 -14.07 -5.47 -12.47
N LEU A 778 -15.08 -4.77 -11.92
CA LEU A 778 -15.79 -3.69 -12.61
C LEU A 778 -14.91 -2.45 -12.86
N SER A 779 -13.83 -2.29 -12.09
CA SER A 779 -12.87 -1.19 -12.23
C SER A 779 -11.69 -1.55 -13.11
N VAL A 780 -10.81 -2.44 -12.64
CA VAL A 780 -9.51 -2.77 -13.21
C VAL A 780 -9.63 -3.57 -14.50
N ASP A 781 -10.36 -4.69 -14.51
CA ASP A 781 -10.48 -5.54 -15.70
C ASP A 781 -11.16 -4.80 -16.85
N ALA A 782 -12.18 -4.02 -16.49
CA ALA A 782 -12.89 -3.17 -17.42
C ALA A 782 -11.94 -2.11 -18.03
N LEU A 783 -11.04 -1.50 -17.24
CA LEU A 783 -10.02 -0.59 -17.77
C LEU A 783 -9.03 -1.30 -18.71
N ASN A 784 -8.65 -2.54 -18.42
CA ASN A 784 -7.79 -3.33 -19.30
C ASN A 784 -8.46 -3.61 -20.66
N VAL A 785 -9.78 -3.87 -20.65
CA VAL A 785 -10.59 -3.98 -21.87
C VAL A 785 -10.55 -2.69 -22.70
N ARG A 786 -10.68 -1.52 -22.06
CA ARG A 786 -10.54 -0.22 -22.73
C ARG A 786 -9.15 -0.05 -23.36
N ARG A 787 -8.09 -0.40 -22.64
CA ARG A 787 -6.70 -0.28 -23.13
C ARG A 787 -6.49 -1.11 -24.40
N LEU A 788 -7.03 -2.33 -24.43
CA LEU A 788 -6.89 -3.23 -25.58
C LEU A 788 -7.50 -2.65 -26.87
N VAL A 789 -8.72 -2.10 -26.78
CA VAL A 789 -9.46 -1.64 -27.97
C VAL A 789 -9.22 -0.17 -28.30
N GLY A 790 -8.94 0.67 -27.30
CA GLY A 790 -8.66 2.09 -27.47
C GLY A 790 -7.17 2.36 -27.72
N ASP A 791 -6.36 2.21 -26.67
CA ASP A 791 -4.98 2.70 -26.67
C ASP A 791 -4.03 1.80 -27.48
N ASN A 792 -4.14 0.48 -27.34
CA ASN A 792 -3.28 -0.47 -28.03
C ASN A 792 -3.59 -0.54 -29.53
N LEU A 793 -4.87 -0.58 -29.90
CA LEU A 793 -5.27 -0.59 -31.31
C LEU A 793 -4.77 0.65 -32.05
N ARG A 794 -4.90 1.83 -31.42
CA ARG A 794 -4.34 3.09 -31.91
C ARG A 794 -2.83 2.99 -32.18
N LEU A 795 -2.07 2.52 -31.20
CA LEU A 795 -0.61 2.34 -31.30
C LEU A 795 -0.21 1.33 -32.38
N ILE A 796 -0.95 0.22 -32.52
CA ILE A 796 -0.69 -0.80 -33.54
C ILE A 796 -0.88 -0.22 -34.94
N VAL A 797 -1.99 0.50 -35.17
CA VAL A 797 -2.27 1.12 -36.48
C VAL A 797 -1.22 2.17 -36.82
N GLN A 798 -0.88 3.04 -35.86
CA GLN A 798 0.16 4.05 -36.03
C GLN A 798 1.52 3.42 -36.37
N SER A 799 1.94 2.41 -35.61
CA SER A 799 3.24 1.73 -35.80
C SER A 799 3.30 0.98 -37.12
N THR A 800 2.21 0.32 -37.51
CA THR A 800 2.11 -0.40 -38.78
C THR A 800 2.18 0.57 -39.96
N ALA A 801 1.45 1.69 -39.89
CA ALA A 801 1.50 2.72 -40.91
C ALA A 801 2.90 3.34 -41.04
N SER A 802 3.57 3.62 -39.92
CA SER A 802 4.95 4.12 -39.91
C SER A 802 5.93 3.11 -40.52
N LEU A 803 5.78 1.83 -40.20
CA LEU A 803 6.65 0.77 -40.71
C LEU A 803 6.46 0.58 -42.22
N ILE A 804 5.22 0.50 -42.70
CA ILE A 804 4.91 0.38 -44.14
C ILE A 804 5.45 1.60 -44.90
N ALA A 805 5.15 2.82 -44.43
CA ALA A 805 5.63 4.03 -45.09
C ALA A 805 7.16 4.13 -45.06
N GLY A 806 7.80 3.76 -43.95
CA GLY A 806 9.25 3.70 -43.84
C GLY A 806 9.88 2.73 -44.84
N PHE A 807 9.37 1.49 -44.95
CA PHE A 807 9.86 0.52 -45.93
C PHE A 807 9.61 0.98 -47.37
N VAL A 808 8.43 1.51 -47.69
CA VAL A 808 8.12 2.01 -49.04
C VAL A 808 9.06 3.15 -49.43
N ILE A 809 9.35 4.06 -48.52
CA ILE A 809 10.32 5.15 -48.75
C ILE A 809 11.73 4.59 -48.94
N ALA A 810 12.15 3.64 -48.10
CA ALA A 810 13.48 3.02 -48.17
C ALA A 810 13.70 2.25 -49.48
N PHE A 811 12.77 1.36 -49.87
CA PHE A 811 12.88 0.57 -51.11
C PHE A 811 12.78 1.39 -52.39
N LYS A 812 12.23 2.62 -52.32
CA LYS A 812 12.20 3.54 -53.45
C LYS A 812 13.47 4.40 -53.52
N ALA A 813 14.18 4.54 -52.40
CA ALA A 813 15.40 5.33 -52.30
C ALA A 813 16.65 4.52 -52.69
N ASP A 814 16.63 3.21 -52.48
CA ASP A 814 17.52 2.20 -53.10
C ASP A 814 17.23 2.08 -54.61
#